data_AF-A0A369GNT2-F1
#
_entry.id   AF-A0A369GNT2-F1
#
_cell.length_a   1.000
_cell.length_b   1.000
_cell.length_c   1.000
_cell.angle_alpha   90.00
_cell.angle_beta   90.00
_cell.angle_gamma   90.00
#
_symmetry.space_group_name_H-M   'P 1'
#
loop_
_entity.id
_entity.type
_entity.pdbx_description
1 polymer ?
#
loop_
_entity_poly.entity_id
_entity_poly.type
_entity_poly.pdbx_seq_one_letter_code
_entity_poly.pdbx_strand_id
1 'polypeptide(L)'
;MPRKRHNFQSLKPFTVNSPAQASTPDRPPASVNERLANLRRASAVATGASSAIQPAAPSLPPAIREVLQLPEAPAPLPRRRPVRRFDNEGRRLPAGPAPPRSWLSRGADASSRPRPPPLPAARSALTMPDVYWPAPDSLVDLTLRRLARDWEVHRSHSRHILFYLPDHLKPALIRCLGVAGPGVTVADLKAILLPPDEYEDGSPWDRQINCLDLSCSIGRCLSLNALSRLLFPRIRDTEEAESVQESWDAAESIPSPPRSLLPNLTHLSLALDSKAGRGDISWRQLLAFASKLSSTLTHLSLAFWPTPRLSTARIDAATDGDEWAETLLVLKSLSRKLYRLEYLDLTGCASWFRALKLESGHDSVDWVSSWGRISLLRLYSGWPLDSSSDKVARREVADLAKSIERHIVSQRAGKSMFITVERDEDQAAMTSHSAATILCTAKQTRFHIASPNYRELDIEGLSITVSSADVSTKGKGKTRAQGIEILAGAELKLKQGRRYGLIGRNGTGKSTLLKAIAEKLIPGIPEDTRIAILQQTRLADGDDAVDAQGQQTSVLRDVVNKATTRDVIEQEIKGAHGCHSPTGNQLTFRLKVLSDGVDSSDPHGPVRALRELKHERLQKRLFLLDKEARLRSGARGSQARKALVAFEKVVAESEAMLQQPGEDMATDAVQAETLEATDLLAQLQLQVEPSRLERTESRARAMLAGLGFSEDRMDKPIASMSGGWHMRASLATALLQEADFLILDEPTNFLDMLGIVWLQRHLDSLETADKPPTMVLVSHDRDFIGRLCTNLIILKDKQLTYFHGDLAALEASQAERKLWLGRMREAQDRQRAHMEKTIQQNLKAGRANDDQNKIRQAKSRQKKLDDRSGMQVNARGGRFKLNRDLAGFHLTSRDELEAPVEERPVVIALPAPPDLRFPGSLVSLDRASFRYSAGAAAVVRDVSLTVGMGDRVGIVGLNGAGKSTLVRLLVDDGSAPTSGAVATHPRLRRAYYSQHAVDELRALGRSEPALTALSLLTRDVDGQLDEGQVRGLLGELGLPGRIASDIPLAKLSGGQLVRCELARLLWRRPHCLVLDEVTTHLDYETVTALRVALSHWDGAVVLVSHDRWFMRGVVEGRGLDDDGDEEDGDEGSLAEEEASPRRRVTYRLKAGSLSVLDGGVDEFEALMEKRADKLLRKEAKKPSHQT
;
A
#
# COMPACT_ATOMS: atom_id res chain seq x y z
N MET A 1 3.47 -74.87 35.50
CA MET A 1 4.03 -74.09 36.64
C MET A 1 5.54 -74.16 36.53
N PRO A 2 6.30 -73.09 36.87
CA PRO A 2 5.98 -72.06 37.86
C PRO A 2 5.75 -70.68 37.19
N ARG A 3 4.49 -70.19 37.11
CA ARG A 3 3.83 -69.16 37.96
C ARG A 3 4.50 -67.76 37.88
N LYS A 4 3.86 -66.65 37.50
CA LYS A 4 2.45 -66.33 37.17
C LYS A 4 2.36 -64.85 36.67
N ARG A 5 1.47 -64.59 35.68
CA ARG A 5 0.66 -63.35 35.43
C ARG A 5 1.35 -62.11 34.80
N HIS A 6 0.81 -61.38 33.80
CA HIS A 6 -0.45 -61.44 33.04
C HIS A 6 -0.27 -60.76 31.65
N ASN A 7 -0.71 -61.44 30.59
CA ASN A 7 -1.26 -60.83 29.37
C ASN A 7 -2.76 -60.58 29.57
N PHE A 8 -3.38 -59.64 28.87
CA PHE A 8 -4.69 -59.86 28.23
C PHE A 8 -5.00 -58.90 27.08
N GLN A 9 -5.53 -59.51 26.00
CA GLN A 9 -6.20 -58.94 24.84
C GLN A 9 -7.64 -58.50 25.16
N SER A 10 -8.17 -57.69 24.22
CA SER A 10 -9.57 -57.37 23.87
C SER A 10 -10.72 -58.17 24.49
N LEU A 11 -11.86 -57.50 24.71
CA LEU A 11 -13.23 -58.00 24.47
C LEU A 11 -14.26 -56.85 24.50
N LYS A 12 -15.17 -56.80 23.51
CA LYS A 12 -16.49 -56.10 23.56
C LYS A 12 -17.48 -56.90 24.42
N PRO A 13 -18.60 -56.32 24.90
CA PRO A 13 -19.94 -56.74 24.37
C PRO A 13 -21.03 -55.63 24.34
N PHE A 14 -21.84 -55.51 23.27
CA PHE A 14 -23.28 -55.87 23.05
C PHE A 14 -24.33 -54.87 23.64
N THR A 15 -25.08 -54.06 22.84
CA THR A 15 -26.41 -54.25 22.13
C THR A 15 -27.63 -54.44 23.08
N VAL A 16 -28.90 -54.04 22.87
CA VAL A 16 -29.81 -53.74 21.73
C VAL A 16 -31.00 -52.89 22.25
N ASN A 17 -31.59 -51.99 21.45
CA ASN A 17 -33.04 -51.90 21.14
C ASN A 17 -33.44 -50.59 20.43
N SER A 18 -34.03 -50.75 19.23
CA SER A 18 -34.83 -49.78 18.47
C SER A 18 -36.35 -50.05 18.73
N PRO A 19 -37.35 -49.25 18.26
CA PRO A 19 -37.58 -48.96 16.84
C PRO A 19 -38.14 -47.56 16.45
N ALA A 20 -37.79 -47.17 15.21
CA ALA A 20 -38.60 -46.56 14.14
C ALA A 20 -39.56 -45.37 14.40
N GLN A 21 -39.33 -44.26 13.67
CA GLN A 21 -40.17 -43.83 12.53
C GLN A 21 -39.39 -42.87 11.61
N ALA A 22 -39.63 -42.98 10.31
CA ALA A 22 -38.88 -42.38 9.22
C ALA A 22 -39.50 -41.08 8.71
N SER A 23 -38.68 -40.12 8.24
CA SER A 23 -38.91 -39.41 6.96
C SER A 23 -37.74 -38.50 6.54
N THR A 24 -37.24 -38.77 5.32
CA THR A 24 -36.51 -37.91 4.36
C THR A 24 -35.07 -37.42 4.66
N PRO A 25 -34.17 -37.40 3.65
CA PRO A 25 -32.75 -37.15 3.85
C PRO A 25 -32.44 -35.65 3.91
N ASP A 26 -31.73 -35.24 4.96
CA ASP A 26 -31.11 -33.93 5.07
C ASP A 26 -30.10 -33.71 3.94
N ARG A 27 -30.32 -32.67 3.14
CA ARG A 27 -29.27 -32.06 2.32
C ARG A 27 -28.22 -31.45 3.27
N PRO A 28 -26.91 -31.57 2.98
CA PRO A 28 -25.91 -30.85 3.76
C PRO A 28 -26.20 -29.33 3.73
N PRO A 29 -25.90 -28.59 4.81
CA PRO A 29 -26.14 -27.16 4.86
C PRO A 29 -25.43 -26.47 3.69
N ALA A 30 -26.18 -25.70 2.92
CA ALA A 30 -25.69 -24.98 1.76
C ALA A 30 -24.40 -24.22 2.10
N SER A 31 -23.37 -24.41 1.28
CA SER A 31 -22.09 -23.72 1.46
C SER A 31 -22.30 -22.20 1.40
N VAL A 32 -21.41 -21.42 2.02
CA VAL A 32 -21.46 -19.94 1.97
C VAL A 32 -21.57 -19.44 0.52
N ASN A 33 -20.93 -20.13 -0.43
CA ASN A 33 -20.99 -19.81 -1.86
C ASN A 33 -22.35 -20.13 -2.49
N GLU A 34 -23.03 -21.20 -2.06
CA GLU A 34 -24.41 -21.50 -2.48
C GLU A 34 -25.41 -20.48 -1.94
N ARG A 35 -25.23 -20.04 -0.68
CA ARG A 35 -26.04 -18.98 -0.08
C ARG A 35 -25.86 -17.65 -0.82
N LEU A 36 -24.63 -17.33 -1.22
CA LEU A 36 -24.31 -16.17 -2.07
C LEU A 36 -24.89 -16.32 -3.49
N ALA A 37 -24.89 -17.52 -4.06
CA ALA A 37 -25.48 -17.79 -5.37
C ALA A 37 -27.02 -17.69 -5.36
N ASN A 38 -27.67 -18.10 -4.27
CA ASN A 38 -29.11 -17.94 -4.08
C ASN A 38 -29.51 -16.47 -3.88
N LEU A 39 -28.69 -15.69 -3.16
CA LEU A 39 -28.88 -14.23 -3.02
C LEU A 39 -28.72 -13.48 -4.35
N ARG A 40 -27.73 -13.86 -5.17
CA ARG A 40 -27.56 -13.30 -6.53
C ARG A 40 -28.73 -13.66 -7.45
N ARG A 41 -29.30 -14.85 -7.31
CA ARG A 41 -30.52 -15.25 -8.04
C ARG A 41 -31.76 -14.50 -7.54
N ALA A 42 -31.89 -14.26 -6.24
CA ALA A 42 -33.00 -13.50 -5.66
C ALA A 42 -32.97 -12.01 -6.04
N SER A 43 -31.78 -11.41 -6.23
CA SER A 43 -31.68 -10.03 -6.73
C SER A 43 -31.93 -9.91 -8.24
N ALA A 44 -31.71 -10.99 -9.01
CA ALA A 44 -31.92 -11.01 -10.46
C ALA A 44 -33.39 -11.21 -10.87
N VAL A 45 -34.25 -11.74 -9.98
CA VAL A 45 -35.68 -12.00 -10.27
C VAL A 45 -36.57 -10.76 -10.03
N ALA A 46 -36.03 -9.66 -9.51
CA ALA A 46 -36.80 -8.43 -9.27
C ALA A 46 -36.96 -7.51 -10.50
N THR A 47 -36.43 -7.88 -11.66
CA THR A 47 -36.60 -7.14 -12.92
C THR A 47 -37.11 -8.07 -14.00
N GLY A 48 -38.44 -8.22 -14.08
CA GLY A 48 -39.12 -8.79 -15.25
C GLY A 48 -39.92 -10.06 -14.96
N ALA A 49 -41.12 -9.91 -14.39
CA ALA A 49 -42.33 -10.65 -14.75
C ALA A 49 -43.47 -10.26 -13.80
N SER A 50 -44.62 -9.90 -14.36
CA SER A 50 -45.85 -9.63 -13.62
C SER A 50 -46.38 -10.92 -12.97
N SER A 51 -46.36 -11.00 -11.65
CA SER A 51 -47.26 -11.89 -10.90
C SER A 51 -47.84 -11.11 -9.73
N ALA A 52 -49.17 -11.06 -9.66
CA ALA A 52 -49.95 -10.31 -8.69
C ALA A 52 -49.46 -10.53 -7.25
N ILE A 53 -48.99 -9.46 -6.61
CA ILE A 53 -48.66 -9.44 -5.18
C ILE A 53 -49.98 -9.41 -4.40
N GLN A 54 -50.24 -10.47 -3.63
CA GLN A 54 -51.27 -10.45 -2.58
C GLN A 54 -50.90 -9.40 -1.53
N PRO A 55 -51.83 -8.54 -1.07
CA PRO A 55 -51.52 -7.53 -0.07
C PRO A 55 -51.59 -8.15 1.33
N ALA A 56 -50.52 -8.80 1.79
CA ALA A 56 -50.38 -9.20 3.19
C ALA A 56 -48.90 -9.44 3.61
N ALA A 57 -48.45 -8.58 4.53
CA ALA A 57 -47.32 -8.71 5.47
C ALA A 57 -45.87 -8.55 4.95
N PRO A 58 -45.10 -7.56 5.47
CA PRO A 58 -43.65 -7.59 5.38
C PRO A 58 -43.10 -8.48 6.51
N SER A 59 -42.86 -9.75 6.20
CA SER A 59 -41.84 -10.51 6.91
C SER A 59 -40.46 -10.05 6.43
N LEU A 60 -39.49 -9.96 7.35
CA LEU A 60 -38.09 -9.82 6.94
C LEU A 60 -37.76 -10.95 5.96
N PRO A 61 -37.18 -10.65 4.77
CA PRO A 61 -36.83 -11.67 3.80
C PRO A 61 -36.06 -12.82 4.46
N PRO A 62 -36.36 -14.09 4.15
CA PRO A 62 -35.77 -15.25 4.83
C PRO A 62 -34.23 -15.23 4.80
N ALA A 63 -33.63 -14.73 3.70
CA ALA A 63 -32.18 -14.55 3.60
C ALA A 63 -31.59 -13.55 4.63
N ILE A 64 -32.33 -12.50 4.99
CA ILE A 64 -31.91 -11.53 6.00
C ILE A 64 -32.08 -12.13 7.40
N ARG A 65 -33.13 -12.93 7.63
CA ARG A 65 -33.31 -13.67 8.89
C ARG A 65 -32.20 -14.68 9.13
N GLU A 66 -31.78 -15.42 8.10
CA GLU A 66 -30.67 -16.37 8.19
C GLU A 66 -29.33 -15.69 8.52
N VAL A 67 -29.06 -14.55 7.89
CA VAL A 67 -27.84 -13.75 8.16
C VAL A 67 -27.82 -13.25 9.61
N LEU A 68 -28.96 -12.80 10.12
CA LEU A 68 -29.09 -12.24 11.48
C LEU A 68 -29.44 -13.29 12.55
N GLN A 69 -29.56 -14.56 12.17
CA GLN A 69 -29.94 -15.69 13.03
C GLN A 69 -31.26 -15.47 13.80
N LEU A 70 -32.28 -14.90 13.15
CA LEU A 70 -33.55 -14.54 13.79
C LEU A 70 -34.53 -15.74 13.84
N PRO A 71 -35.29 -15.93 14.94
CA PRO A 71 -36.32 -16.97 15.04
C PRO A 71 -37.49 -16.74 14.07
N GLU A 72 -38.21 -17.81 13.70
CA GLU A 72 -39.42 -17.71 12.86
C GLU A 72 -40.54 -16.95 13.58
N ALA A 73 -41.12 -15.95 12.91
CA ALA A 73 -42.22 -15.17 13.47
C ALA A 73 -43.48 -16.05 13.65
N PRO A 74 -44.22 -15.96 14.77
CA PRO A 74 -45.48 -16.68 14.93
C PRO A 74 -46.50 -16.26 13.87
N ALA A 75 -47.33 -17.21 13.43
CA ALA A 75 -48.37 -16.96 12.43
C ALA A 75 -49.35 -15.86 12.90
N PRO A 76 -49.80 -14.94 12.01
CA PRO A 76 -50.73 -13.90 12.40
C PRO A 76 -52.05 -14.50 12.89
N LEU A 77 -52.60 -13.96 13.97
CA LEU A 77 -53.89 -14.37 14.54
C LEU A 77 -55.00 -14.34 13.47
N PRO A 78 -55.87 -15.35 13.39
CA PRO A 78 -56.92 -15.41 12.37
C PRO A 78 -57.93 -14.26 12.55
N ARG A 79 -58.15 -13.49 11.48
CA ARG A 79 -59.15 -12.41 11.45
C ARG A 79 -60.57 -12.96 11.63
N ARG A 80 -61.36 -12.35 12.52
CA ARG A 80 -62.81 -12.59 12.67
C ARG A 80 -63.52 -12.42 11.31
N ARG A 81 -64.38 -13.37 10.95
CA ARG A 81 -65.17 -13.36 9.70
C ARG A 81 -66.14 -12.16 9.66
N PRO A 82 -66.34 -11.49 8.51
CA PRO A 82 -67.31 -10.41 8.41
C PRO A 82 -68.75 -10.96 8.37
N VAL A 83 -69.60 -10.46 9.26
CA VAL A 83 -71.05 -10.75 9.31
C VAL A 83 -71.75 -10.06 8.13
N ARG A 84 -72.50 -10.80 7.32
CA ARG A 84 -73.32 -10.27 6.22
C ARG A 84 -74.58 -9.60 6.79
N ARG A 85 -74.78 -8.30 6.55
CA ARG A 85 -75.98 -7.56 6.98
C ARG A 85 -77.12 -7.80 5.97
N PHE A 86 -78.18 -8.46 6.42
CA PHE A 86 -79.49 -8.48 5.77
C PHE A 86 -80.44 -7.57 6.57
N ASP A 87 -81.47 -7.03 5.93
CA ASP A 87 -82.58 -6.41 6.67
C ASP A 87 -83.52 -7.48 7.24
N ASN A 88 -84.46 -7.06 8.10
CA ASN A 88 -85.40 -7.97 8.79
C ASN A 88 -86.41 -8.66 7.84
N GLU A 89 -86.39 -8.35 6.55
CA GLU A 89 -87.22 -8.94 5.51
C GLU A 89 -86.40 -9.84 4.55
N GLY A 90 -85.14 -10.13 4.93
CA GLY A 90 -84.28 -11.10 4.25
C GLY A 90 -83.68 -10.61 2.94
N ARG A 91 -83.73 -9.31 2.64
CA ARG A 91 -83.12 -8.74 1.44
C ARG A 91 -81.70 -8.28 1.74
N ARG A 92 -80.81 -8.49 0.75
CA ARG A 92 -79.44 -7.97 0.83
C ARG A 92 -79.49 -6.45 0.67
N LEU A 93 -78.99 -5.73 1.67
CA LEU A 93 -78.75 -4.31 1.54
C LEU A 93 -77.79 -4.06 0.36
N PRO A 94 -78.06 -3.06 -0.51
CA PRO A 94 -77.17 -2.74 -1.62
C PRO A 94 -75.78 -2.37 -1.11
N ALA A 95 -74.76 -2.63 -1.92
CA ALA A 95 -73.37 -2.33 -1.57
C ALA A 95 -73.24 -0.85 -1.21
N GLY A 96 -72.81 -0.56 0.03
CA GLY A 96 -72.47 0.80 0.45
C GLY A 96 -71.42 1.41 -0.48
N PRO A 97 -71.32 2.76 -0.54
CA PRO A 97 -70.37 3.42 -1.42
C PRO A 97 -68.95 2.88 -1.19
N ALA A 98 -68.20 2.74 -2.28
CA ALA A 98 -66.81 2.28 -2.22
C ALA A 98 -66.02 3.12 -1.21
N PRO A 99 -65.06 2.53 -0.47
CA PRO A 99 -64.23 3.29 0.46
C PRO A 99 -63.59 4.47 -0.27
N PRO A 100 -63.41 5.62 0.41
CA PRO A 100 -62.90 6.83 -0.23
C PRO A 100 -61.58 6.54 -0.95
N ARG A 101 -61.40 7.15 -2.13
CA ARG A 101 -60.21 6.95 -2.99
C ARG A 101 -58.86 7.24 -2.31
N SER A 102 -58.87 7.85 -1.12
CA SER A 102 -57.70 7.99 -0.23
C SER A 102 -57.15 6.65 0.30
N TRP A 103 -57.90 5.55 0.20
CA TRP A 103 -57.49 4.22 0.66
C TRP A 103 -56.90 3.31 -0.42
N LEU A 104 -56.98 3.71 -1.70
CA LEU A 104 -56.42 2.99 -2.86
C LEU A 104 -55.36 3.79 -3.62
N SER A 105 -54.98 4.97 -3.12
CA SER A 105 -53.96 5.83 -3.72
C SER A 105 -52.66 5.78 -2.91
N ARG A 106 -51.87 4.73 -3.13
CA ARG A 106 -50.40 4.83 -3.01
C ARG A 106 -49.72 3.93 -4.03
N GLY A 107 -50.00 4.23 -5.29
CA GLY A 107 -49.38 3.63 -6.45
C GLY A 107 -49.55 4.58 -7.64
N ALA A 108 -48.77 5.67 -7.66
CA ALA A 108 -48.50 6.48 -8.85
C ALA A 108 -47.45 7.59 -8.64
N ASP A 109 -47.17 8.04 -7.40
CA ASP A 109 -46.14 9.06 -7.10
C ASP A 109 -44.93 8.49 -6.33
N ALA A 110 -44.37 7.39 -6.82
CA ALA A 110 -43.09 6.85 -6.33
C ALA A 110 -41.90 7.19 -7.25
N SER A 111 -42.07 8.13 -8.19
CA SER A 111 -41.02 8.61 -9.09
C SER A 111 -40.35 9.92 -8.64
N SER A 112 -40.68 10.45 -7.46
CA SER A 112 -40.01 11.66 -6.93
C SER A 112 -39.85 11.66 -5.40
N ARG A 113 -39.56 10.51 -4.78
CA ARG A 113 -38.88 10.57 -3.47
C ARG A 113 -37.42 10.92 -3.77
N PRO A 114 -36.89 12.08 -3.32
CA PRO A 114 -35.47 12.36 -3.47
C PRO A 114 -34.71 11.19 -2.88
N ARG A 115 -33.75 10.66 -3.65
CA ARG A 115 -32.81 9.66 -3.16
C ARG A 115 -32.22 10.24 -1.88
N PRO A 116 -32.44 9.64 -0.69
CA PRO A 116 -31.80 10.16 0.51
C PRO A 116 -30.29 10.15 0.26
N PRO A 117 -29.57 11.21 0.66
CA PRO A 117 -28.16 11.34 0.37
C PRO A 117 -27.41 10.07 0.85
N PRO A 118 -26.34 9.65 0.15
CA PRO A 118 -25.48 8.59 0.66
C PRO A 118 -25.08 8.93 2.11
N LEU A 119 -25.21 7.97 3.02
CA LEU A 119 -24.75 8.16 4.40
C LEU A 119 -23.28 8.59 4.33
N PRO A 120 -22.92 9.76 4.88
CA PRO A 120 -21.56 10.28 4.75
C PRO A 120 -20.57 9.31 5.40
N ALA A 121 -19.61 8.83 4.61
CA ALA A 121 -18.54 7.94 5.08
C ALA A 121 -17.73 8.54 6.24
N ALA A 122 -17.71 9.87 6.36
CA ALA A 122 -16.92 10.63 7.32
C ALA A 122 -17.34 10.45 8.80
N ARG A 123 -18.54 9.95 9.10
CA ARG A 123 -19.03 9.80 10.50
C ARG A 123 -18.74 8.42 11.11
N SER A 124 -18.07 7.53 10.38
CA SER A 124 -17.61 6.23 10.92
C SER A 124 -16.56 6.37 12.02
N ALA A 125 -15.85 7.51 12.09
CA ALA A 125 -14.71 7.73 13.00
C ALA A 125 -15.09 8.03 14.47
N LEU A 126 -16.36 8.31 14.78
CA LEU A 126 -16.82 8.63 16.14
C LEU A 126 -17.36 7.38 16.86
N THR A 127 -16.60 6.29 16.85
CA THR A 127 -16.96 5.09 17.62
C THR A 127 -16.46 5.22 19.05
N MET A 128 -17.31 4.86 20.00
CA MET A 128 -16.90 4.67 21.40
C MET A 128 -15.96 3.46 21.46
N PRO A 129 -14.86 3.53 22.24
CA PRO A 129 -13.97 2.39 22.44
C PRO A 129 -14.70 1.24 23.13
N ASP A 130 -14.18 0.01 23.00
CA ASP A 130 -14.71 -1.23 23.62
C ASP A 130 -16.15 -1.64 23.25
N VAL A 131 -16.75 -0.99 22.24
CA VAL A 131 -18.07 -1.35 21.69
C VAL A 131 -17.91 -2.07 20.34
N TYR A 132 -18.69 -3.14 20.14
CA TYR A 132 -18.73 -3.84 18.86
C TYR A 132 -19.44 -2.99 17.79
N TRP A 133 -18.77 -2.79 16.65
CA TRP A 133 -19.35 -2.21 15.44
C TRP A 133 -19.08 -3.13 14.25
N PRO A 134 -20.06 -3.40 13.37
CA PRO A 134 -19.83 -4.20 12.19
C PRO A 134 -18.84 -3.50 11.25
N ALA A 135 -17.98 -4.27 10.60
CA ALA A 135 -17.01 -3.72 9.65
C ALA A 135 -17.73 -2.96 8.53
N PRO A 136 -17.20 -1.80 8.08
CA PRO A 136 -17.83 -1.02 7.03
C PRO A 136 -18.01 -1.87 5.77
N ASP A 137 -19.19 -1.78 5.15
CA ASP A 137 -19.58 -2.53 3.95
C ASP A 137 -19.61 -4.06 4.13
N SER A 138 -19.45 -4.56 5.37
CA SER A 138 -19.76 -5.95 5.68
C SER A 138 -21.24 -6.22 5.44
N LEU A 139 -21.58 -7.49 5.20
CA LEU A 139 -22.96 -7.89 4.98
C LEU A 139 -23.87 -7.46 6.16
N VAL A 140 -23.36 -7.54 7.41
CA VAL A 140 -24.07 -7.09 8.61
C VAL A 140 -24.29 -5.57 8.59
N ASP A 141 -23.25 -4.77 8.30
CA ASP A 141 -23.36 -3.30 8.18
C ASP A 141 -24.36 -2.90 7.09
N LEU A 142 -24.29 -3.52 5.91
CA LEU A 142 -25.23 -3.30 4.81
C LEU A 142 -26.67 -3.64 5.22
N THR A 143 -26.89 -4.74 5.96
CA THR A 143 -28.22 -5.10 6.45
C THR A 143 -28.77 -4.14 7.49
N LEU A 144 -27.94 -3.65 8.43
CA LEU A 144 -28.37 -2.69 9.44
C LEU A 144 -28.67 -1.32 8.82
N ARG A 145 -27.85 -0.85 7.87
CA ARG A 145 -28.12 0.38 7.11
C ARG A 145 -29.41 0.25 6.29
N ARG A 146 -29.70 -0.94 5.74
CA ARG A 146 -30.95 -1.19 5.03
C ARG A 146 -32.16 -1.17 5.97
N LEU A 147 -32.07 -1.82 7.13
CA LEU A 147 -33.10 -1.79 8.17
C LEU A 147 -33.38 -0.35 8.63
N ALA A 148 -32.33 0.46 8.83
CA ALA A 148 -32.47 1.86 9.22
C ALA A 148 -33.12 2.71 8.12
N ARG A 149 -32.82 2.44 6.84
CA ARG A 149 -33.41 3.14 5.70
C ARG A 149 -34.92 2.92 5.58
N ASP A 150 -35.39 1.70 5.83
CA ASP A 150 -36.80 1.30 5.70
C ASP A 150 -37.50 1.23 7.10
N TRP A 151 -37.00 1.99 8.09
CA TRP A 151 -37.34 1.84 9.50
C TRP A 151 -38.83 2.02 9.84
N GLU A 152 -39.53 2.98 9.25
CA GLU A 152 -40.97 3.22 9.52
C GLU A 152 -41.82 1.97 9.26
N VAL A 153 -41.47 1.19 8.23
CA VAL A 153 -42.14 -0.06 7.88
C VAL A 153 -41.82 -1.14 8.90
N HIS A 154 -40.54 -1.27 9.27
CA HIS A 154 -40.09 -2.29 10.23
C HIS A 154 -40.58 -2.03 11.66
N ARG A 155 -40.61 -0.78 12.10
CA ARG A 155 -41.15 -0.39 13.43
C ARG A 155 -42.59 -0.82 13.63
N SER A 156 -43.41 -0.71 12.58
CA SER A 156 -44.85 -1.02 12.62
C SER A 156 -45.14 -2.51 12.41
N HIS A 157 -44.41 -3.17 11.50
CA HIS A 157 -44.75 -4.53 11.08
C HIS A 157 -43.79 -5.62 11.58
N SER A 158 -42.57 -5.26 11.99
CA SER A 158 -41.55 -6.18 12.48
C SER A 158 -41.29 -6.06 13.99
N ARG A 159 -42.21 -5.41 14.74
CA ARG A 159 -42.10 -5.16 16.19
C ARG A 159 -41.74 -6.40 17.00
N HIS A 160 -42.29 -7.56 16.64
CA HIS A 160 -42.01 -8.84 17.32
C HIS A 160 -40.61 -9.43 17.04
N ILE A 161 -39.85 -8.87 16.09
CA ILE A 161 -38.52 -9.36 15.71
C ILE A 161 -37.42 -8.41 16.21
N LEU A 162 -37.72 -7.10 16.25
CA LEU A 162 -36.75 -6.06 16.62
C LEU A 162 -36.18 -6.26 18.04
N PHE A 163 -37.00 -6.69 18.99
CA PHE A 163 -36.56 -6.99 20.36
C PHE A 163 -35.60 -8.19 20.43
N TYR A 164 -35.74 -9.18 19.55
CA TYR A 164 -34.93 -10.40 19.53
C TYR A 164 -33.69 -10.31 18.64
N LEU A 165 -33.32 -9.12 18.15
CA LEU A 165 -32.03 -8.91 17.50
C LEU A 165 -30.89 -9.30 18.47
N PRO A 166 -29.78 -9.88 17.98
CA PRO A 166 -28.62 -10.16 18.83
C PRO A 166 -28.16 -8.91 19.59
N ASP A 167 -27.88 -9.06 20.89
CA ASP A 167 -27.70 -7.92 21.80
C ASP A 167 -26.54 -6.99 21.40
N HIS A 168 -25.47 -7.56 20.80
CA HIS A 168 -24.33 -6.81 20.28
C HIS A 168 -24.65 -6.00 18.99
N LEU A 169 -25.77 -6.29 18.30
CA LEU A 169 -26.20 -5.57 17.09
C LEU A 169 -27.20 -4.45 17.39
N LYS A 170 -27.88 -4.49 18.54
CA LYS A 170 -28.85 -3.46 18.93
C LYS A 170 -28.20 -2.06 19.03
N PRO A 171 -27.02 -1.86 19.67
CA PRO A 171 -26.33 -0.57 19.67
C PRO A 171 -25.95 -0.09 18.25
N ALA A 172 -25.50 -1.00 17.39
CA ALA A 172 -25.18 -0.73 15.99
C ALA A 172 -26.40 -0.26 15.18
N LEU A 173 -27.57 -0.88 15.39
CA LEU A 173 -28.82 -0.45 14.77
C LEU A 173 -29.27 0.93 15.27
N ILE A 174 -29.24 1.16 16.60
CA ILE A 174 -29.63 2.45 17.20
C ILE A 174 -28.74 3.58 16.65
N ARG A 175 -27.44 3.36 16.55
CA ARG A 175 -26.52 4.30 15.89
C ARG A 175 -26.87 4.53 14.42
N CYS A 176 -27.13 3.46 13.67
CA CYS A 176 -27.53 3.57 12.26
C CYS A 176 -28.81 4.42 12.12
N LEU A 177 -29.79 4.26 13.01
CA LEU A 177 -31.02 5.07 13.04
C LEU A 177 -30.77 6.52 13.44
N GLY A 178 -29.84 6.77 14.38
CA GLY A 178 -29.46 8.12 14.78
C GLY A 178 -28.78 8.90 13.66
N VAL A 179 -27.97 8.21 12.84
CA VAL A 179 -27.25 8.81 11.71
C VAL A 179 -28.09 8.81 10.41
N ALA A 180 -28.97 7.82 10.23
CA ALA A 180 -29.84 7.69 9.06
C ALA A 180 -31.23 8.28 9.34
N GLY A 181 -31.47 9.51 8.87
CA GLY A 181 -32.80 10.15 8.92
C GLY A 181 -32.93 11.20 10.04
N PRO A 182 -34.14 11.42 10.59
CA PRO A 182 -34.40 12.51 11.54
C PRO A 182 -33.85 12.26 12.96
N GLY A 183 -33.45 11.02 13.29
CA GLY A 183 -32.94 10.60 14.61
C GLY A 183 -33.83 9.56 15.30
N VAL A 184 -33.38 9.02 16.43
CA VAL A 184 -34.10 7.99 17.20
C VAL A 184 -35.14 8.61 18.13
N THR A 185 -36.40 8.16 18.08
CA THR A 185 -37.48 8.58 18.99
C THR A 185 -37.63 7.66 20.20
N VAL A 186 -38.35 8.12 21.25
CA VAL A 186 -38.68 7.29 22.43
C VAL A 186 -39.37 5.98 22.03
N ALA A 187 -40.24 6.03 21.04
CA ALA A 187 -40.99 4.87 20.59
C ALA A 187 -40.13 3.89 19.76
N ASP A 188 -39.05 4.37 19.11
CA ASP A 188 -38.06 3.50 18.46
C ASP A 188 -37.23 2.74 19.51
N LEU A 189 -36.78 3.45 20.55
CA LEU A 189 -36.10 2.83 21.70
C LEU A 189 -37.01 1.81 22.38
N LYS A 190 -38.30 2.12 22.54
CA LYS A 190 -39.27 1.15 23.08
C LYS A 190 -39.38 -0.08 22.18
N ALA A 191 -39.39 0.06 20.86
CA ALA A 191 -39.51 -1.08 19.94
C ALA A 191 -38.28 -2.00 19.93
N ILE A 192 -37.09 -1.46 20.21
CA ILE A 192 -35.82 -2.23 20.24
C ILE A 192 -35.55 -2.82 21.62
N LEU A 193 -35.82 -2.06 22.69
CA LEU A 193 -35.45 -2.40 24.06
C LEU A 193 -36.56 -3.13 24.82
N LEU A 194 -37.82 -3.04 24.38
CA LEU A 194 -38.98 -3.62 25.08
C LEU A 194 -39.64 -4.74 24.29
N PRO A 195 -40.17 -5.76 24.98
CA PRO A 195 -40.98 -6.78 24.34
C PRO A 195 -42.27 -6.18 23.73
N PRO A 196 -42.81 -6.81 22.67
CA PRO A 196 -43.93 -6.29 21.89
C PRO A 196 -45.29 -6.30 22.62
N ASP A 197 -45.47 -7.13 23.64
CA ASP A 197 -46.71 -7.22 24.42
C ASP A 197 -46.59 -6.37 25.69
N GLU A 198 -47.54 -5.45 25.90
CA GLU A 198 -47.60 -4.57 27.08
C GLU A 198 -47.87 -5.40 28.34
N TYR A 199 -46.80 -5.85 29.00
CA TYR A 199 -46.89 -6.43 30.34
C TYR A 199 -46.87 -5.30 31.37
N GLU A 200 -48.03 -5.07 32.01
CA GLU A 200 -48.19 -4.12 33.11
C GLU A 200 -47.47 -4.53 34.40
N ASP A 201 -46.94 -5.76 34.54
CA ASP A 201 -46.30 -6.20 35.80
C ASP A 201 -45.00 -7.01 35.59
N GLY A 202 -43.85 -6.33 35.75
CA GLY A 202 -42.68 -6.88 36.45
C GLY A 202 -41.81 -7.99 35.82
N SER A 203 -41.05 -7.66 34.75
CA SER A 203 -39.77 -8.28 34.26
C SER A 203 -39.81 -9.35 33.14
N PRO A 204 -38.73 -9.56 32.35
CA PRO A 204 -37.43 -8.86 32.35
C PRO A 204 -37.12 -8.10 31.05
N TRP A 205 -36.73 -6.84 31.21
CA TRP A 205 -36.07 -5.99 30.21
C TRP A 205 -34.77 -6.63 29.69
N ASP A 206 -34.26 -6.15 28.56
CA ASP A 206 -32.97 -6.58 28.07
C ASP A 206 -31.83 -6.00 28.93
N ARG A 207 -31.43 -6.77 29.95
CA ARG A 207 -30.38 -6.41 30.92
C ARG A 207 -28.96 -6.51 30.35
N GLN A 208 -28.80 -6.97 29.10
CA GLN A 208 -27.50 -7.24 28.47
C GLN A 208 -26.94 -6.04 27.71
N ILE A 209 -27.78 -5.04 27.38
CA ILE A 209 -27.32 -3.83 26.69
C ILE A 209 -26.62 -2.90 27.67
N ASN A 210 -25.33 -2.68 27.41
CA ASN A 210 -24.45 -1.82 28.21
C ASN A 210 -24.06 -0.52 27.48
N CYS A 211 -24.46 -0.37 26.21
CA CYS A 211 -24.12 0.76 25.34
C CYS A 211 -25.36 1.35 24.66
N LEU A 212 -25.49 2.68 24.73
CA LEU A 212 -26.45 3.45 23.94
C LEU A 212 -25.74 4.55 23.16
N ASP A 213 -25.79 4.45 21.84
CA ASP A 213 -25.28 5.49 20.93
C ASP A 213 -26.45 6.27 20.33
N LEU A 214 -26.78 7.41 20.94
CA LEU A 214 -27.89 8.29 20.55
C LEU A 214 -27.42 9.48 19.72
N SER A 215 -26.27 9.33 19.03
CA SER A 215 -25.69 10.37 18.19
C SER A 215 -26.71 10.96 17.23
N CYS A 216 -26.72 12.29 17.13
CA CYS A 216 -27.61 13.08 16.27
C CYS A 216 -29.12 12.96 16.60
N SER A 217 -29.52 12.33 17.71
CA SER A 217 -30.94 12.16 18.08
C SER A 217 -31.43 13.18 19.12
N ILE A 218 -30.54 13.57 20.05
CA ILE A 218 -30.85 14.51 21.13
C ILE A 218 -30.96 15.94 20.59
N GLY A 219 -32.00 16.65 21.01
CA GLY A 219 -32.29 18.02 20.54
C GLY A 219 -32.97 18.06 19.17
N ARG A 220 -33.18 16.91 18.50
CA ARG A 220 -33.93 16.79 17.24
C ARG A 220 -35.25 16.04 17.43
N CYS A 221 -35.17 14.76 17.79
CA CYS A 221 -36.33 13.86 17.91
C CYS A 221 -36.49 13.25 19.32
N LEU A 222 -35.50 13.45 20.18
CA LEU A 222 -35.46 12.97 21.55
C LEU A 222 -35.01 14.09 22.50
N SER A 223 -35.71 14.30 23.61
CA SER A 223 -35.29 15.21 24.67
C SER A 223 -34.60 14.44 25.81
N LEU A 224 -33.66 15.08 26.50
CA LEU A 224 -32.98 14.48 27.66
C LEU A 224 -33.97 14.11 28.78
N ASN A 225 -35.01 14.92 28.97
CA ASN A 225 -36.08 14.61 29.92
C ASN A 225 -36.87 13.35 29.49
N ALA A 226 -37.21 13.21 28.21
CA ALA A 226 -37.89 12.01 27.71
C ALA A 226 -37.02 10.75 27.83
N LEU A 227 -35.71 10.86 27.56
CA LEU A 227 -34.75 9.79 27.76
C LEU A 227 -34.61 9.42 29.25
N SER A 228 -34.53 10.43 30.14
CA SER A 228 -34.47 10.21 31.58
C SER A 228 -35.70 9.50 32.10
N ARG A 229 -36.91 9.88 31.67
CA ARG A 229 -38.17 9.21 32.05
C ARG A 229 -38.27 7.78 31.51
N LEU A 230 -37.72 7.52 30.32
CA LEU A 230 -37.69 6.18 29.73
C LEU A 230 -36.75 5.25 30.52
N LEU A 231 -35.53 5.71 30.84
CA LEU A 231 -34.53 4.90 31.52
C LEU A 231 -34.76 4.78 33.03
N PHE A 232 -35.45 5.76 33.64
CA PHE A 232 -35.74 5.82 35.07
C PHE A 232 -37.23 6.10 35.33
N PRO A 233 -38.13 5.14 35.03
CA PRO A 233 -39.57 5.28 35.29
C PRO A 233 -39.88 5.42 36.80
N ARG A 234 -40.85 6.29 37.14
CA ARG A 234 -41.34 6.50 38.51
C ARG A 234 -42.27 5.38 38.97
N ILE A 235 -42.30 5.12 40.28
CA ILE A 235 -43.29 4.26 40.93
C ILE A 235 -44.59 5.08 41.05
N ARG A 236 -45.75 4.46 40.81
CA ARG A 236 -47.09 5.10 40.66
C ARG A 236 -47.57 5.97 41.84
N ASP A 237 -46.86 6.04 42.98
CA ASP A 237 -47.31 6.72 44.21
C ASP A 237 -46.63 8.08 44.51
N THR A 238 -45.94 8.71 43.55
CA THR A 238 -45.24 10.01 43.76
C THR A 238 -45.58 11.01 42.65
N GLU A 239 -46.84 11.46 42.58
CA GLU A 239 -47.29 12.42 41.57
C GLU A 239 -47.15 13.90 41.96
N GLU A 240 -46.85 14.26 43.22
CA GLU A 240 -47.03 15.65 43.67
C GLU A 240 -45.79 16.54 43.89
N ALA A 241 -44.56 16.09 43.60
CA ALA A 241 -43.39 16.96 43.79
C ALA A 241 -42.46 16.97 42.58
N GLU A 242 -42.52 18.04 41.77
CA GLU A 242 -41.36 18.66 41.11
C GLU A 242 -41.83 19.89 40.29
N SER A 243 -41.95 21.04 40.94
CA SER A 243 -41.55 22.29 40.30
C SER A 243 -40.02 22.30 40.28
N VAL A 244 -39.41 22.62 39.13
CA VAL A 244 -37.94 22.72 39.02
C VAL A 244 -37.50 23.88 39.93
N GLN A 245 -36.89 23.56 41.07
CA GLN A 245 -36.53 24.53 42.09
C GLN A 245 -35.29 25.34 41.66
N GLU A 246 -35.37 26.67 41.66
CA GLU A 246 -34.40 27.61 41.07
C GLU A 246 -33.18 27.92 41.96
N SER A 247 -32.67 26.97 42.77
CA SER A 247 -31.51 27.21 43.66
C SER A 247 -30.39 26.19 43.45
N TRP A 248 -29.16 26.69 43.25
CA TRP A 248 -27.95 25.91 42.93
C TRP A 248 -27.38 25.10 44.11
N ASP A 249 -27.73 25.47 45.36
CA ASP A 249 -27.13 24.94 46.59
C ASP A 249 -28.10 24.17 47.50
N ALA A 250 -29.30 23.84 47.01
CA ALA A 250 -30.24 23.04 47.80
C ALA A 250 -29.79 21.57 47.87
N ALA A 251 -29.63 21.03 49.07
CA ALA A 251 -29.43 19.59 49.28
C ALA A 251 -30.68 18.84 48.80
N GLU A 252 -30.60 18.17 47.65
CA GLU A 252 -31.67 17.33 47.11
C GLU A 252 -31.99 16.21 48.12
N SER A 253 -33.22 16.19 48.64
CA SER A 253 -33.73 15.04 49.39
C SER A 253 -33.81 13.86 48.42
N ILE A 254 -33.11 12.76 48.75
CA ILE A 254 -33.05 11.56 47.92
C ILE A 254 -34.41 10.85 48.01
N PRO A 255 -35.27 10.87 46.97
CA PRO A 255 -36.39 9.96 46.91
C PRO A 255 -35.83 8.56 46.58
N SER A 256 -36.53 7.51 46.99
CA SER A 256 -36.15 6.13 46.67
C SER A 256 -35.81 5.97 45.16
N PRO A 257 -34.72 5.27 44.80
CA PRO A 257 -34.24 5.27 43.43
C PRO A 257 -35.29 4.66 42.48
N PRO A 258 -35.68 5.37 41.40
CA PRO A 258 -36.56 4.80 40.39
C PRO A 258 -35.96 3.52 39.81
N ARG A 259 -36.80 2.57 39.37
CA ARG A 259 -36.31 1.33 38.74
C ARG A 259 -35.52 1.70 37.48
N SER A 260 -34.21 1.44 37.47
CA SER A 260 -33.38 1.64 36.27
C SER A 260 -33.67 0.56 35.23
N LEU A 261 -33.97 0.99 34.00
CA LEU A 261 -34.26 0.11 32.87
C LEU A 261 -32.99 -0.59 32.35
N LEU A 262 -31.85 0.12 32.39
CA LEU A 262 -30.54 -0.38 32.00
C LEU A 262 -29.54 -0.20 33.15
N PRO A 263 -29.57 -1.08 34.17
CA PRO A 263 -28.70 -0.96 35.35
C PRO A 263 -27.22 -1.19 35.04
N ASN A 264 -26.88 -1.73 33.85
CA ASN A 264 -25.51 -2.00 33.41
C ASN A 264 -25.05 -1.02 32.31
N LEU A 265 -25.73 0.11 32.13
CA LEU A 265 -25.34 1.11 31.13
C LEU A 265 -23.99 1.73 31.51
N THR A 266 -22.96 1.39 30.72
CA THR A 266 -21.57 1.84 30.91
C THR A 266 -21.15 2.84 29.83
N HIS A 267 -21.68 2.72 28.61
CA HIS A 267 -21.34 3.57 27.47
C HIS A 267 -22.55 4.38 26.99
N LEU A 268 -22.39 5.70 26.90
CA LEU A 268 -23.44 6.60 26.45
C LEU A 268 -22.87 7.66 25.50
N SER A 269 -23.33 7.66 24.25
CA SER A 269 -23.04 8.76 23.31
C SER A 269 -24.26 9.68 23.20
N LEU A 270 -24.04 10.97 23.50
CA LEU A 270 -25.00 12.06 23.34
C LEU A 270 -24.53 13.04 22.27
N ALA A 271 -23.68 12.61 21.33
CA ALA A 271 -23.09 13.46 20.31
C ALA A 271 -24.16 14.17 19.46
N LEU A 272 -23.94 15.45 19.15
CA LEU A 272 -24.84 16.27 18.35
C LEU A 272 -24.43 16.29 16.87
N ASP A 273 -25.36 16.69 16.01
CA ASP A 273 -25.03 16.89 14.60
C ASP A 273 -24.39 18.27 14.40
N SER A 274 -23.16 18.28 13.88
CA SER A 274 -22.38 19.50 13.61
C SER A 274 -23.08 20.51 12.66
N LYS A 275 -24.05 20.08 11.85
CA LYS A 275 -24.76 20.92 10.87
C LYS A 275 -26.18 21.34 11.28
N ALA A 276 -26.77 20.76 12.33
CA ALA A 276 -28.11 21.21 12.78
C ALA A 276 -28.02 22.46 13.66
N GLY A 277 -28.99 23.38 13.49
CA GLY A 277 -29.16 24.49 14.42
C GLY A 277 -29.23 24.02 15.87
N ARG A 278 -28.51 24.71 16.75
CA ARG A 278 -28.39 24.44 18.19
C ARG A 278 -29.75 24.64 18.89
N GLY A 279 -30.64 23.65 18.80
CA GLY A 279 -31.95 23.63 19.45
C GLY A 279 -31.87 23.43 20.98
N ASP A 280 -33.03 23.44 21.66
CA ASP A 280 -33.29 23.37 23.12
C ASP A 280 -32.51 22.26 23.88
N ILE A 281 -31.19 22.43 24.06
CA ILE A 281 -30.35 21.54 24.85
C ILE A 281 -30.00 22.25 26.15
N SER A 282 -30.52 21.73 27.26
CA SER A 282 -30.30 22.30 28.58
C SER A 282 -29.22 21.54 29.35
N TRP A 283 -28.13 22.23 29.68
CA TRP A 283 -27.09 21.72 30.58
C TRP A 283 -27.63 21.35 31.97
N ARG A 284 -28.67 22.04 32.45
CA ARG A 284 -29.37 21.68 33.70
C ARG A 284 -30.00 20.30 33.60
N GLN A 285 -30.62 19.97 32.47
CA GLN A 285 -31.17 18.63 32.24
C GLN A 285 -30.09 17.56 32.15
N LEU A 286 -28.92 17.86 31.56
CA LEU A 286 -27.78 16.93 31.56
C LEU A 286 -27.27 16.67 32.98
N LEU A 287 -27.12 17.70 33.81
CA LEU A 287 -26.66 17.57 35.19
C LEU A 287 -27.66 16.81 36.08
N ALA A 288 -28.96 17.00 35.87
CA ALA A 288 -30.02 16.24 36.54
C ALA A 288 -30.11 14.79 36.04
N PHE A 289 -29.73 14.53 34.79
CA PHE A 289 -29.65 13.18 34.24
C PHE A 289 -28.38 12.45 34.71
N ALA A 290 -27.25 13.15 34.79
CA ALA A 290 -25.97 12.62 35.25
C ALA A 290 -26.01 12.12 36.69
N SER A 291 -26.77 12.77 37.59
CA SER A 291 -26.91 12.30 38.98
C SER A 291 -27.53 10.90 39.06
N LYS A 292 -28.46 10.57 38.14
CA LYS A 292 -29.08 9.25 38.01
C LYS A 292 -28.17 8.18 37.40
N LEU A 293 -27.11 8.58 36.69
CA LEU A 293 -26.14 7.70 36.00
C LEU A 293 -24.84 7.47 36.78
N SER A 294 -24.69 8.14 37.93
CA SER A 294 -23.45 8.28 38.71
C SER A 294 -22.76 6.97 39.12
N SER A 295 -23.51 5.87 39.25
CA SER A 295 -22.99 4.59 39.74
C SER A 295 -22.50 3.64 38.65
N THR A 296 -22.85 3.82 37.38
CA THR A 296 -22.65 2.81 36.31
C THR A 296 -21.86 3.29 35.10
N LEU A 297 -21.87 4.59 34.78
CA LEU A 297 -21.31 5.11 33.53
C LEU A 297 -19.78 5.23 33.58
N THR A 298 -19.09 4.67 32.59
CA THR A 298 -17.62 4.77 32.42
C THR A 298 -17.22 5.53 31.16
N HIS A 299 -18.07 5.59 30.14
CA HIS A 299 -17.76 6.20 28.85
C HIS A 299 -18.85 7.18 28.41
N LEU A 300 -18.48 8.43 28.15
CA LEU A 300 -19.41 9.49 27.71
C LEU A 300 -18.85 10.25 26.49
N SER A 301 -19.67 10.38 25.45
CA SER A 301 -19.39 11.31 24.34
C SER A 301 -20.37 12.49 24.35
N LEU A 302 -19.81 13.70 24.38
CA LEU A 302 -20.50 14.98 24.26
C LEU A 302 -20.04 15.72 22.99
N ALA A 303 -19.64 14.98 21.95
CA ALA A 303 -19.15 15.59 20.73
C ALA A 303 -20.14 16.61 20.14
N PHE A 304 -19.63 17.75 19.68
CA PHE A 304 -20.35 18.88 19.08
C PHE A 304 -21.38 19.58 19.99
N TRP A 305 -21.29 19.40 21.31
CA TRP A 305 -22.14 20.15 22.25
C TRP A 305 -21.81 21.66 22.27
N PRO A 306 -22.81 22.52 22.55
CA PRO A 306 -22.61 23.97 22.60
C PRO A 306 -21.92 24.42 23.89
N THR A 307 -21.29 25.61 23.89
CA THR A 307 -20.72 26.25 25.08
C THR A 307 -21.74 26.29 26.23
N PRO A 308 -21.43 25.71 27.41
CA PRO A 308 -22.32 25.76 28.56
C PRO A 308 -22.55 27.19 29.04
N ARG A 309 -23.80 27.65 28.90
CA ARG A 309 -24.32 28.90 29.45
C ARG A 309 -25.51 28.60 30.36
N LEU A 310 -25.56 29.21 31.54
CA LEU A 310 -26.55 28.93 32.59
C LEU A 310 -27.81 29.81 32.52
N SER A 311 -27.75 30.88 31.71
CA SER A 311 -28.82 31.83 31.39
C SER A 311 -29.45 31.54 30.02
N THR A 312 -30.79 31.61 29.93
CA THR A 312 -31.58 31.42 28.70
C THR A 312 -31.71 32.67 27.83
N ALA A 313 -30.99 33.75 28.14
CA ALA A 313 -31.03 34.96 27.32
C ALA A 313 -30.22 34.77 26.01
N ARG A 314 -30.92 34.78 24.87
CA ARG A 314 -30.32 34.99 23.55
C ARG A 314 -29.54 36.31 23.57
N ILE A 315 -28.22 36.26 23.39
CA ILE A 315 -27.40 37.45 23.17
C ILE A 315 -26.43 37.18 22.03
N ASP A 316 -26.59 38.00 20.98
CA ASP A 316 -25.67 38.18 19.87
C ASP A 316 -24.34 38.79 20.33
N ALA A 317 -23.24 38.34 19.72
CA ALA A 317 -21.93 38.98 19.62
C ALA A 317 -21.20 39.53 20.89
N ALA A 318 -20.03 38.92 21.15
CA ALA A 318 -18.77 39.53 21.61
C ALA A 318 -18.81 40.49 22.82
N THR A 319 -18.54 39.96 24.01
CA THR A 319 -17.82 40.69 25.08
C THR A 319 -16.88 39.74 25.84
N ASP A 320 -15.57 40.00 25.69
CA ASP A 320 -14.47 39.35 26.43
C ASP A 320 -14.57 39.69 27.93
N GLY A 321 -14.64 38.67 28.79
CA GLY A 321 -14.54 38.86 30.25
C GLY A 321 -14.80 37.62 31.10
N ASP A 322 -16.02 37.09 31.08
CA ASP A 322 -16.47 36.09 32.08
C ASP A 322 -17.03 34.78 31.48
N GLU A 323 -16.85 34.54 30.17
CA GLU A 323 -17.54 33.47 29.44
C GLU A 323 -17.16 32.03 29.88
N TRP A 324 -16.05 31.83 30.59
CA TRP A 324 -15.50 30.50 30.91
C TRP A 324 -15.83 29.99 32.31
N ALA A 325 -16.23 30.88 33.24
CA ALA A 325 -16.52 30.50 34.63
C ALA A 325 -17.72 29.55 34.73
N GLU A 326 -18.78 29.82 33.98
CA GLU A 326 -19.95 28.94 33.90
C GLU A 326 -19.60 27.56 33.30
N THR A 327 -18.70 27.53 32.32
CA THR A 327 -18.22 26.27 31.72
C THR A 327 -17.45 25.43 32.72
N LEU A 328 -16.59 26.07 33.51
CA LEU A 328 -15.82 25.43 34.56
C LEU A 328 -16.71 24.85 35.67
N LEU A 329 -17.77 25.58 36.07
CA LEU A 329 -18.76 25.09 37.05
C LEU A 329 -19.52 23.85 36.55
N VAL A 330 -19.92 23.83 35.27
CA VAL A 330 -20.58 22.66 34.66
C VAL A 330 -19.65 21.45 34.62
N LEU A 331 -18.39 21.64 34.18
CA LEU A 331 -17.38 20.56 34.16
C LEU A 331 -17.07 20.02 35.57
N LYS A 332 -17.00 20.90 36.58
CA LYS A 332 -16.79 20.53 37.99
C LYS A 332 -18.01 19.80 38.59
N SER A 333 -19.23 20.15 38.15
CA SER A 333 -20.44 19.46 38.57
C SER A 333 -20.56 18.07 37.93
N LEU A 334 -20.20 17.95 36.64
CA LEU A 334 -20.13 16.67 35.94
C LEU A 334 -19.08 15.75 36.55
N SER A 335 -17.89 16.25 36.88
CA SER A 335 -16.82 15.43 37.47
C SER A 335 -17.19 14.86 38.84
N ARG A 336 -17.88 15.64 39.67
CA ARG A 336 -18.42 15.19 40.96
C ARG A 336 -19.51 14.12 40.80
N LYS A 337 -20.40 14.30 39.81
CA LYS A 337 -21.52 13.38 39.56
C LYS A 337 -21.09 12.11 38.82
N LEU A 338 -20.07 12.16 37.96
CA LEU A 338 -19.59 11.07 37.10
C LEU A 338 -18.15 10.64 37.43
N TYR A 339 -17.84 10.46 38.71
CA TYR A 339 -16.50 10.14 39.21
C TYR A 339 -15.90 8.80 38.69
N ARG A 340 -16.72 7.93 38.07
CA ARG A 340 -16.31 6.64 37.47
C ARG A 340 -15.90 6.74 36.01
N LEU A 341 -15.94 7.93 35.40
CA LEU A 341 -15.66 8.09 33.98
C LEU A 341 -14.19 7.79 33.65
N GLU A 342 -13.98 6.91 32.67
CA GLU A 342 -12.68 6.50 32.13
C GLU A 342 -12.43 7.11 30.73
N TYR A 343 -13.50 7.36 29.96
CA TYR A 343 -13.44 7.94 28.63
C TYR A 343 -14.37 9.15 28.49
N LEU A 344 -13.82 10.25 27.98
CA LEU A 344 -14.56 11.46 27.65
C LEU A 344 -14.23 11.93 26.24
N ASP A 345 -15.26 12.12 25.42
CA ASP A 345 -15.12 12.64 24.05
C ASP A 345 -15.75 14.03 23.92
N LEU A 346 -14.91 15.01 23.60
CA LEU A 346 -15.24 16.42 23.41
C LEU A 346 -14.92 16.90 21.98
N THR A 347 -14.96 15.97 21.01
CA THR A 347 -14.74 16.30 19.60
C THR A 347 -15.65 17.44 19.14
N GLY A 348 -15.10 18.45 18.47
CA GLY A 348 -15.86 19.61 17.98
C GLY A 348 -16.28 20.61 19.06
N CYS A 349 -15.86 20.42 20.32
CA CYS A 349 -16.13 21.33 21.43
C CYS A 349 -14.96 22.29 21.70
N ALA A 350 -14.24 22.70 20.65
CA ALA A 350 -13.00 23.49 20.74
C ALA A 350 -13.14 24.76 21.59
N SER A 351 -14.33 25.37 21.61
CA SER A 351 -14.62 26.50 22.50
C SER A 351 -14.30 26.18 23.97
N TRP A 352 -14.58 24.98 24.47
CA TRP A 352 -14.45 24.66 25.92
C TRP A 352 -13.02 24.40 26.35
N PHE A 353 -12.13 24.16 25.40
CA PHE A 353 -10.82 23.61 25.69
C PHE A 353 -10.04 24.54 26.64
N ARG A 354 -10.21 25.87 26.53
CA ARG A 354 -9.60 26.83 27.48
C ARG A 354 -10.04 26.61 28.93
N ALA A 355 -11.31 26.27 29.17
CA ALA A 355 -11.83 26.00 30.52
C ALA A 355 -11.26 24.72 31.15
N LEU A 356 -10.71 23.79 30.37
CA LEU A 356 -10.06 22.56 30.88
C LEU A 356 -8.71 22.83 31.56
N LYS A 357 -8.14 24.03 31.38
CA LYS A 357 -6.84 24.47 31.91
C LYS A 357 -6.94 25.73 32.79
N LEU A 358 -8.10 26.39 32.86
CA LEU A 358 -8.28 27.64 33.58
C LEU A 358 -8.28 27.42 35.11
N GLU A 359 -7.61 28.31 35.84
CA GLU A 359 -7.68 28.42 37.30
C GLU A 359 -8.29 29.79 37.64
N SER A 360 -9.49 29.81 38.25
CA SER A 360 -10.17 31.04 38.69
C SER A 360 -10.46 30.95 40.19
N GLY A 361 -9.70 31.69 41.00
CA GLY A 361 -9.81 31.63 42.46
C GLY A 361 -9.48 30.23 43.02
N HIS A 362 -10.43 29.62 43.75
CA HIS A 362 -10.33 28.24 44.26
C HIS A 362 -10.92 27.18 43.31
N ASP A 363 -11.38 27.58 42.12
CA ASP A 363 -12.08 26.71 41.19
C ASP A 363 -11.21 26.37 39.97
N SER A 364 -10.88 25.08 39.84
CA SER A 364 -10.18 24.49 38.68
C SER A 364 -10.73 23.10 38.37
N VAL A 365 -10.45 22.61 37.15
CA VAL A 365 -10.80 21.23 36.78
C VAL A 365 -9.79 20.28 37.42
N ASP A 366 -10.23 19.53 38.43
CA ASP A 366 -9.39 18.58 39.13
C ASP A 366 -9.19 17.29 38.31
N TRP A 367 -8.08 17.25 37.57
CA TRP A 367 -7.64 16.09 36.78
C TRP A 367 -7.08 14.94 37.63
N VAL A 368 -6.92 15.15 38.93
CA VAL A 368 -6.21 14.25 39.84
C VAL A 368 -7.16 13.44 40.72
N SER A 369 -8.21 14.06 41.26
CA SER A 369 -9.23 13.39 42.08
C SER A 369 -10.52 13.14 41.30
N SER A 370 -11.28 14.19 40.99
CA SER A 370 -12.65 14.08 40.47
C SER A 370 -12.70 13.55 39.04
N TRP A 371 -11.76 13.98 38.18
CA TRP A 371 -11.52 13.37 36.86
C TRP A 371 -10.37 12.35 36.87
N GLY A 372 -9.89 11.95 38.06
CA GLY A 372 -8.71 11.10 38.27
C GLY A 372 -8.75 9.74 37.55
N ARG A 373 -9.96 9.24 37.22
CA ARG A 373 -10.16 7.95 36.56
C ARG A 373 -10.16 7.99 35.03
N ILE A 374 -10.23 9.18 34.42
CA ILE A 374 -10.08 9.28 32.97
C ILE A 374 -8.73 8.71 32.57
N SER A 375 -8.76 7.81 31.59
CA SER A 375 -7.61 7.20 30.93
C SER A 375 -7.48 7.67 29.47
N LEU A 376 -8.59 8.07 28.84
CA LEU A 376 -8.63 8.53 27.45
C LEU A 376 -9.54 9.76 27.29
N LEU A 377 -8.98 10.86 26.79
CA LEU A 377 -9.67 12.12 26.50
C LEU A 377 -9.53 12.45 25.01
N ARG A 378 -10.63 12.58 24.28
CA ARG A 378 -10.62 12.88 22.83
C ARG A 378 -10.93 14.35 22.55
N LEU A 379 -10.00 15.05 21.89
CA LEU A 379 -10.04 16.50 21.62
C LEU A 379 -9.87 16.82 20.12
N TYR A 380 -10.64 16.17 19.25
CA TYR A 380 -10.59 16.44 17.80
C TYR A 380 -11.31 17.73 17.40
N SER A 381 -10.89 18.35 16.29
CA SER A 381 -11.50 19.59 15.78
C SER A 381 -12.89 19.36 15.17
N GLY A 382 -13.12 18.19 14.56
CA GLY A 382 -14.41 17.77 14.02
C GLY A 382 -14.82 18.34 12.64
N TRP A 383 -13.94 19.06 11.93
CA TRP A 383 -14.21 19.68 10.61
C TRP A 383 -13.87 18.77 9.42
N PRO A 384 -14.71 18.69 8.36
CA PRO A 384 -14.34 18.04 7.09
C PRO A 384 -13.32 18.86 6.29
N LEU A 385 -12.43 18.17 5.57
CA LEU A 385 -11.27 18.74 4.85
C LEU A 385 -11.65 19.32 3.48
N ASP A 386 -12.38 20.44 3.43
CA ASP A 386 -12.84 21.00 2.15
C ASP A 386 -12.28 22.41 1.81
N SER A 387 -11.66 23.16 2.75
CA SER A 387 -11.15 24.53 2.48
C SER A 387 -9.80 24.90 3.14
N SER A 388 -9.15 25.97 2.65
CA SER A 388 -7.85 26.45 3.16
C SER A 388 -7.95 27.30 4.43
N SER A 389 -9.05 28.03 4.67
CA SER A 389 -9.27 28.79 5.91
C SER A 389 -9.47 27.87 7.12
N ASP A 390 -10.08 26.70 6.89
CA ASP A 390 -10.32 25.70 7.94
C ASP A 390 -9.01 25.08 8.47
N LYS A 391 -7.92 25.17 7.71
CA LYS A 391 -6.60 24.63 8.12
C LYS A 391 -5.94 25.46 9.23
N VAL A 392 -6.11 26.78 9.23
CA VAL A 392 -5.54 27.67 10.25
C VAL A 392 -6.27 27.49 11.57
N ALA A 393 -7.61 27.55 11.54
CA ALA A 393 -8.44 27.29 12.72
C ALA A 393 -8.20 25.88 13.30
N ARG A 394 -7.98 24.87 12.44
CA ARG A 394 -7.62 23.51 12.87
C ARG A 394 -6.27 23.44 13.59
N ARG A 395 -5.26 24.18 13.13
CA ARG A 395 -3.96 24.26 13.80
C ARG A 395 -4.09 24.90 15.19
N GLU A 396 -4.82 26.00 15.30
CA GLU A 396 -5.07 26.66 16.59
C GLU A 396 -5.75 25.72 17.60
N VAL A 397 -6.73 24.93 17.15
CA VAL A 397 -7.40 23.93 18.00
C VAL A 397 -6.46 22.79 18.41
N ALA A 398 -5.60 22.32 17.49
CA ALA A 398 -4.61 21.28 17.76
C ALA A 398 -3.54 21.74 18.77
N ASP A 399 -3.05 22.98 18.62
CA ASP A 399 -2.09 23.60 19.55
C ASP A 399 -2.69 23.77 20.95
N LEU A 400 -3.97 24.15 21.01
CA LEU A 400 -4.68 24.32 22.26
C LEU A 400 -4.93 22.96 22.95
N ALA A 401 -5.27 21.91 22.20
CA ALA A 401 -5.35 20.54 22.72
C ALA A 401 -3.99 20.05 23.25
N LYS A 402 -2.88 20.38 22.57
CA LYS A 402 -1.51 20.11 23.03
C LYS A 402 -1.16 20.85 24.32
N SER A 403 -1.60 22.09 24.46
CA SER A 403 -1.44 22.89 25.69
C SER A 403 -2.17 22.29 26.90
N ILE A 404 -3.33 21.66 26.67
CA ILE A 404 -4.12 20.98 27.70
C ILE A 404 -3.49 19.65 28.10
N GLU A 405 -3.04 18.86 27.13
CA GLU A 405 -2.32 17.61 27.41
C GLU A 405 -1.12 17.86 28.33
N ARG A 406 -0.29 18.86 28.01
CA ARG A 406 0.85 19.25 28.87
C ARG A 406 0.40 19.62 30.28
N HIS A 407 -0.70 20.37 30.41
CA HIS A 407 -1.24 20.75 31.71
C HIS A 407 -1.72 19.53 32.52
N ILE A 408 -2.45 18.60 31.90
CA ILE A 408 -2.91 17.36 32.53
C ILE A 408 -1.72 16.50 32.96
N VAL A 409 -0.72 16.33 32.08
CA VAL A 409 0.51 15.57 32.38
C VAL A 409 1.25 16.19 33.55
N SER A 410 1.35 17.53 33.62
CA SER A 410 1.98 18.24 34.72
C SER A 410 1.25 18.02 36.05
N GLN A 411 -0.09 18.08 36.07
CA GLN A 411 -0.87 17.84 37.29
C GLN A 411 -0.82 16.38 37.77
N ARG A 412 -0.56 15.43 36.87
CA ARG A 412 -0.49 13.99 37.18
C ARG A 412 0.92 13.43 37.38
N ALA A 413 1.95 14.28 37.34
CA ALA A 413 3.33 13.85 37.55
C ALA A 413 3.49 13.07 38.87
N GLY A 414 3.99 11.83 38.80
CA GLY A 414 4.21 10.96 39.97
C GLY A 414 3.05 10.05 40.39
N LYS A 415 1.94 9.98 39.64
CA LYS A 415 0.81 9.06 39.90
C LYS A 415 0.73 7.90 38.90
N SER A 416 0.07 6.81 39.27
CA SER A 416 0.11 5.52 38.55
C SER A 416 -0.77 5.41 37.29
N MET A 417 -1.67 6.37 37.02
CA MET A 417 -2.65 6.30 35.91
C MET A 417 -2.51 7.50 34.97
N PHE A 418 -2.02 7.25 33.75
CA PHE A 418 -1.84 8.26 32.69
C PHE A 418 -3.17 8.56 31.95
N ILE A 419 -3.38 9.81 31.54
CA ILE A 419 -4.42 10.17 30.54
C ILE A 419 -3.77 10.23 29.17
N THR A 420 -4.33 9.51 28.20
CA THR A 420 -4.00 9.65 26.79
C THR A 420 -4.93 10.70 26.18
N VAL A 421 -4.38 11.72 25.51
CA VAL A 421 -5.17 12.76 24.83
C VAL A 421 -5.08 12.57 23.32
N GLU A 422 -6.17 12.16 22.68
CA GLU A 422 -6.22 11.97 21.21
C GLU A 422 -6.47 13.30 20.48
N ARG A 423 -5.67 13.59 19.43
CA ARG A 423 -5.74 14.83 18.63
C ARG A 423 -5.66 14.57 17.12
N ASP A 424 -6.05 15.58 16.33
CA ASP A 424 -6.13 15.47 14.86
C ASP A 424 -4.81 15.04 14.18
N GLU A 425 -3.64 15.33 14.78
CA GLU A 425 -2.32 14.92 14.29
C GLU A 425 -2.12 13.40 14.35
N ASP A 426 -2.72 12.71 15.33
CA ASP A 426 -2.64 11.25 15.46
C ASP A 426 -3.38 10.55 14.30
N GLN A 427 -4.42 11.19 13.78
CA GLN A 427 -5.19 10.74 12.61
C GLN A 427 -4.41 10.98 11.30
N ALA A 428 -3.65 12.07 11.22
CA ALA A 428 -2.73 12.36 10.12
C ALA A 428 -1.51 11.43 10.14
N ALA A 429 -0.98 11.09 11.32
CA ALA A 429 0.10 10.11 11.49
C ALA A 429 -0.35 8.69 11.10
N MET A 430 -1.57 8.29 11.48
CA MET A 430 -2.14 7.00 11.03
C MET A 430 -2.40 6.93 9.53
N THR A 431 -2.69 8.06 8.87
CA THR A 431 -2.88 8.12 7.40
C THR A 431 -1.57 8.31 6.63
N SER A 432 -0.55 8.96 7.22
CA SER A 432 0.79 9.09 6.64
C SER A 432 1.62 7.81 6.76
N HIS A 433 1.28 6.90 7.67
CA HIS A 433 1.88 5.55 7.76
C HIS A 433 1.35 4.54 6.74
N SER A 434 0.77 4.98 5.62
CA SER A 434 0.41 4.10 4.50
C SER A 434 1.62 3.50 3.74
N ALA A 435 2.86 3.87 4.12
CA ALA A 435 4.07 3.23 3.60
C ALA A 435 4.29 1.84 4.23
N ALA A 436 4.38 0.81 3.40
CA ALA A 436 4.67 -0.55 3.84
C ALA A 436 5.94 -0.59 4.71
N THR A 437 5.83 -1.13 5.93
CA THR A 437 6.95 -1.21 6.88
C THR A 437 7.82 -2.41 6.50
N ILE A 438 9.10 -2.16 6.20
CA ILE A 438 10.11 -3.19 5.92
C ILE A 438 10.73 -3.62 7.25
N LEU A 439 10.51 -4.88 7.65
CA LEU A 439 11.10 -5.48 8.83
C LEU A 439 12.28 -6.36 8.42
N CYS A 440 13.49 -6.06 8.93
CA CYS A 440 14.69 -6.85 8.69
C CYS A 440 15.16 -7.53 9.96
N THR A 441 15.57 -8.79 9.85
CA THR A 441 16.18 -9.56 10.94
C THR A 441 17.37 -10.33 10.41
N ALA A 442 18.42 -10.48 11.22
CA ALA A 442 19.63 -11.19 10.84
C ALA A 442 20.25 -11.92 12.04
N LYS A 443 21.03 -12.97 11.77
CA LYS A 443 21.73 -13.74 12.80
C LYS A 443 23.03 -13.02 13.15
N GLN A 444 23.04 -12.29 14.27
CA GLN A 444 24.28 -11.70 14.78
C GLN A 444 25.17 -12.77 15.41
N THR A 445 26.34 -13.04 14.82
CA THR A 445 27.36 -13.88 15.44
C THR A 445 28.05 -13.13 16.58
N ARG A 446 28.61 -13.88 17.54
CA ARG A 446 29.16 -13.40 18.82
C ARG A 446 30.42 -12.52 18.69
N PHE A 447 30.89 -12.22 17.47
CA PHE A 447 32.26 -11.76 17.19
C PHE A 447 32.44 -10.48 16.34
N HIS A 448 31.40 -9.74 15.90
CA HIS A 448 31.63 -8.58 15.00
C HIS A 448 30.87 -7.31 15.41
N ILE A 449 31.31 -6.62 16.47
CA ILE A 449 30.86 -5.24 16.80
C ILE A 449 32.05 -4.28 16.94
N ALA A 450 33.30 -4.76 16.94
CA ALA A 450 34.50 -3.92 17.10
C ALA A 450 35.32 -3.71 15.80
N SER A 451 34.69 -3.88 14.62
CA SER A 451 35.21 -3.76 13.23
C SER A 451 35.95 -4.99 12.67
N PRO A 452 35.69 -5.36 11.39
CA PRO A 452 36.67 -5.08 10.33
C PRO A 452 36.02 -4.72 8.97
N ASN A 453 36.51 -3.66 8.32
CA ASN A 453 36.15 -3.23 6.96
C ASN A 453 34.66 -2.89 6.67
N TYR A 454 34.29 -1.61 6.80
CA TYR A 454 32.95 -1.08 6.40
C TYR A 454 32.66 -1.17 4.90
N ARG A 455 33.62 -1.61 4.07
CA ARG A 455 33.46 -1.78 2.62
C ARG A 455 33.10 -3.21 2.23
N GLU A 456 32.90 -4.09 3.21
CA GLU A 456 32.46 -5.48 3.02
C GLU A 456 31.23 -5.76 3.89
N LEU A 457 30.27 -6.50 3.35
CA LEU A 457 29.09 -6.98 4.08
C LEU A 457 29.06 -8.51 4.02
N ASP A 458 29.07 -9.16 5.19
CA ASP A 458 28.85 -10.59 5.34
C ASP A 458 27.82 -10.81 6.45
N ILE A 459 26.56 -11.01 6.05
CA ILE A 459 25.41 -11.07 6.95
C ILE A 459 24.73 -12.42 6.81
N GLU A 460 24.83 -13.23 7.85
CA GLU A 460 24.17 -14.53 7.93
C GLU A 460 22.71 -14.43 8.38
N GLY A 461 21.85 -15.31 7.83
CA GLY A 461 20.49 -15.52 8.32
C GLY A 461 19.58 -14.30 8.17
N LEU A 462 19.75 -13.53 7.10
CA LEU A 462 18.95 -12.37 6.74
C LEU A 462 17.53 -12.79 6.34
N SER A 463 16.54 -12.27 7.06
CA SER A 463 15.13 -12.34 6.70
C SER A 463 14.55 -10.95 6.56
N ILE A 464 13.84 -10.71 5.45
CA ILE A 464 13.16 -9.45 5.14
C ILE A 464 11.67 -9.73 4.97
N THR A 465 10.84 -8.99 5.71
CA THR A 465 9.38 -9.12 5.68
C THR A 465 8.75 -7.75 5.49
N VAL A 466 7.82 -7.61 4.55
CA VAL A 466 7.09 -6.36 4.30
C VAL A 466 5.67 -6.48 4.83
N SER A 467 5.26 -5.54 5.68
CA SER A 467 3.90 -5.43 6.21
C SER A 467 3.20 -4.23 5.57
N SER A 468 2.02 -4.43 4.98
CA SER A 468 1.09 -3.33 4.72
C SER A 468 0.33 -3.02 6.01
N ALA A 469 0.17 -1.74 6.34
CA ALA A 469 -0.42 -1.28 7.61
C ALA A 469 -1.92 -1.62 7.80
N ASP A 470 -2.58 -2.24 6.83
CA ASP A 470 -3.97 -2.66 6.93
C ASP A 470 -4.12 -4.04 7.61
N VAL A 471 -3.88 -4.17 8.93
CA VAL A 471 -4.58 -5.13 9.81
C VAL A 471 -4.29 -4.76 11.28
N SER A 472 -5.29 -4.21 11.98
CA SER A 472 -5.34 -4.22 13.45
C SER A 472 -6.33 -5.29 13.94
N THR A 473 -5.84 -6.48 14.27
CA THR A 473 -6.57 -7.43 15.13
C THR A 473 -5.61 -8.00 16.17
N LYS A 474 -5.59 -7.41 17.38
CA LYS A 474 -4.91 -8.01 18.54
C LYS A 474 -5.85 -9.01 19.21
N GLY A 475 -5.87 -10.24 18.69
CA GLY A 475 -6.27 -11.42 19.45
C GLY A 475 -5.05 -11.99 20.18
N LYS A 476 -5.14 -12.24 21.49
CA LYS A 476 -4.10 -12.92 22.28
C LYS A 476 -3.89 -14.35 21.77
N GLY A 477 -2.99 -14.52 20.80
CA GLY A 477 -2.46 -15.79 20.34
C GLY A 477 -1.24 -15.52 19.48
N LYS A 478 -0.13 -16.25 19.71
CA LYS A 478 1.11 -16.15 18.91
C LYS A 478 0.79 -16.41 17.43
N THR A 479 0.43 -15.38 16.70
CA THR A 479 0.28 -15.39 15.25
C THR A 479 1.43 -14.55 14.70
N ARG A 480 2.26 -15.19 13.86
CA ARG A 480 3.26 -14.50 13.04
C ARG A 480 2.55 -13.34 12.33
N ALA A 481 3.14 -12.15 12.38
CA ALA A 481 2.67 -11.00 11.62
C ALA A 481 2.44 -11.41 10.16
N GLN A 482 1.25 -11.12 9.60
CA GLN A 482 0.89 -11.39 8.21
C GLN A 482 1.64 -10.42 7.27
N GLY A 483 2.96 -10.49 7.23
CA GLY A 483 3.80 -9.79 6.27
C GLY A 483 4.20 -10.71 5.11
N ILE A 484 4.41 -10.13 3.92
CA ILE A 484 5.00 -10.84 2.79
C ILE A 484 6.49 -11.00 3.06
N GLU A 485 6.92 -12.23 3.27
CA GLU A 485 8.33 -12.58 3.46
C GLU A 485 9.04 -12.61 2.10
N ILE A 486 9.98 -11.68 1.93
CA ILE A 486 10.78 -11.50 0.71
C ILE A 486 12.04 -12.37 0.76
N LEU A 487 12.74 -12.35 1.90
CA LEU A 487 13.93 -13.17 2.16
C LEU A 487 13.74 -13.96 3.45
N ALA A 488 14.22 -15.21 3.47
CA ALA A 488 14.09 -16.10 4.60
C ALA A 488 15.44 -16.76 4.95
N GLY A 489 16.16 -16.23 5.94
CA GLY A 489 17.42 -16.80 6.41
C GLY A 489 18.55 -16.80 5.37
N ALA A 490 18.50 -15.89 4.41
CA ALA A 490 19.46 -15.78 3.32
C ALA A 490 20.83 -15.25 3.80
N GLU A 491 21.87 -15.45 3.00
CA GLU A 491 23.21 -14.96 3.29
C GLU A 491 23.57 -13.80 2.34
N LEU A 492 23.77 -12.60 2.88
CA LEU A 492 24.15 -11.42 2.11
C LEU A 492 25.67 -11.22 2.18
N LYS A 493 26.34 -11.41 1.04
CA LYS A 493 27.80 -11.36 0.87
C LYS A 493 28.19 -10.38 -0.23
N LEU A 494 28.70 -9.22 0.17
CA LEU A 494 29.28 -8.22 -0.73
C LEU A 494 30.74 -7.98 -0.34
N LYS A 495 31.66 -8.35 -1.23
CA LYS A 495 33.10 -8.15 -1.05
C LYS A 495 33.56 -6.81 -1.63
N GLN A 496 34.63 -6.26 -1.07
CA GLN A 496 35.12 -4.92 -1.42
C GLN A 496 35.51 -4.86 -2.91
N GLY A 497 35.10 -3.78 -3.59
CA GLY A 497 35.51 -3.47 -4.96
C GLY A 497 34.96 -4.42 -6.02
N ARG A 498 34.09 -5.36 -5.66
CA ARG A 498 33.43 -6.26 -6.62
C ARG A 498 32.18 -5.62 -7.21
N ARG A 499 31.86 -6.03 -8.43
CA ARG A 499 30.67 -5.62 -9.17
C ARG A 499 29.69 -6.78 -9.24
N TYR A 500 28.47 -6.53 -8.77
CA TYR A 500 27.41 -7.52 -8.65
C TYR A 500 26.20 -7.12 -9.52
N GLY A 501 25.79 -8.01 -10.43
CA GLY A 501 24.50 -7.91 -11.12
C GLY A 501 23.41 -8.62 -10.32
N LEU A 502 22.39 -7.89 -9.85
CA LEU A 502 21.28 -8.46 -9.10
C LEU A 502 20.14 -8.87 -10.06
N ILE A 503 19.93 -10.18 -10.19
CA ILE A 503 18.98 -10.79 -11.12
C ILE A 503 17.83 -11.43 -10.34
N GLY A 504 16.62 -11.27 -10.88
CA GLY A 504 15.41 -11.89 -10.35
C GLY A 504 14.16 -11.40 -11.08
N ARG A 505 13.11 -12.22 -11.07
CA ARG A 505 11.81 -11.89 -11.69
C ARG A 505 11.19 -10.64 -11.07
N ASN A 506 10.33 -9.95 -11.80
CA ASN A 506 9.65 -8.78 -11.25
C ASN A 506 8.75 -9.18 -10.06
N GLY A 507 8.85 -8.43 -8.96
CA GLY A 507 8.10 -8.72 -7.73
C GLY A 507 8.79 -9.66 -6.74
N THR A 508 9.99 -10.18 -7.01
CA THR A 508 10.76 -11.00 -6.03
C THR A 508 11.32 -10.19 -4.86
N GLY A 509 11.30 -8.85 -4.94
CA GLY A 509 11.74 -7.95 -3.87
C GLY A 509 13.13 -7.34 -4.05
N LYS A 510 13.68 -7.30 -5.28
CA LYS A 510 14.98 -6.67 -5.61
C LYS A 510 15.10 -5.25 -5.04
N SER A 511 14.20 -4.34 -5.43
CA SER A 511 14.22 -2.96 -4.95
C SER A 511 14.00 -2.87 -3.43
N THR A 512 13.24 -3.79 -2.84
CA THR A 512 13.06 -3.83 -1.37
C THR A 512 14.35 -4.22 -0.66
N LEU A 513 15.11 -5.19 -1.19
CA LEU A 513 16.42 -5.55 -0.66
C LEU A 513 17.41 -4.37 -0.78
N LEU A 514 17.46 -3.73 -1.96
CA LEU A 514 18.31 -2.56 -2.18
C LEU A 514 17.95 -1.40 -1.25
N LYS A 515 16.66 -1.15 -1.04
CA LYS A 515 16.15 -0.16 -0.10
C LYS A 515 16.56 -0.49 1.33
N ALA A 516 16.41 -1.75 1.77
CA ALA A 516 16.83 -2.18 3.10
C ALA A 516 18.34 -2.03 3.34
N ILE A 517 19.17 -2.23 2.31
CA ILE A 517 20.62 -2.00 2.37
C ILE A 517 20.92 -0.49 2.47
N ALA A 518 20.37 0.32 1.57
CA ALA A 518 20.68 1.75 1.50
C ALA A 518 20.18 2.54 2.71
N GLU A 519 18.98 2.23 3.20
CA GLU A 519 18.43 2.80 4.43
C GLU A 519 19.05 2.18 5.69
N LYS A 520 20.04 1.28 5.56
CA LYS A 520 20.71 0.60 6.68
C LYS A 520 19.71 -0.03 7.66
N LEU A 521 18.64 -0.63 7.14
CA LEU A 521 17.62 -1.32 7.94
C LEU A 521 18.10 -2.72 8.38
N ILE A 522 19.07 -3.29 7.67
CA ILE A 522 19.59 -4.62 7.98
C ILE A 522 20.51 -4.57 9.19
N PRO A 523 20.21 -5.33 10.27
CA PRO A 523 21.11 -5.41 11.42
C PRO A 523 22.47 -6.00 11.03
N GLY A 524 23.55 -5.27 11.25
CA GLY A 524 24.93 -5.70 10.93
C GLY A 524 25.66 -4.82 9.92
N ILE A 525 24.95 -3.93 9.21
CA ILE A 525 25.59 -2.90 8.37
C ILE A 525 26.22 -1.81 9.27
N PRO A 526 27.53 -1.50 9.15
CA PRO A 526 28.17 -0.45 9.95
C PRO A 526 27.62 0.95 9.67
N GLU A 527 27.54 1.80 10.70
CA GLU A 527 27.03 3.18 10.60
C GLU A 527 27.85 4.03 9.63
N ASP A 528 29.18 3.89 9.64
CA ASP A 528 30.11 4.67 8.82
C ASP A 528 30.10 4.27 7.32
N THR A 529 29.39 3.20 6.96
CA THR A 529 29.32 2.73 5.57
C THR A 529 28.66 3.80 4.69
N ARG A 530 29.35 4.28 3.65
CA ARG A 530 28.79 5.24 2.70
C ARG A 530 28.08 4.50 1.58
N ILE A 531 26.77 4.68 1.46
CA ILE A 531 25.95 4.01 0.45
C ILE A 531 25.30 5.09 -0.42
N ALA A 532 25.66 5.13 -1.69
CA ALA A 532 24.94 5.91 -2.69
C ALA A 532 23.93 5.01 -3.38
N ILE A 533 22.68 5.46 -3.48
CA ILE A 533 21.62 4.70 -4.13
C ILE A 533 20.89 5.55 -5.18
N LEU A 534 20.69 4.96 -6.35
CA LEU A 534 19.69 5.40 -7.31
C LEU A 534 18.47 4.49 -7.18
N GLN A 535 17.37 5.00 -6.63
CA GLN A 535 16.09 4.30 -6.61
C GLN A 535 15.18 4.81 -7.73
N GLN A 536 14.33 3.93 -8.26
CA GLN A 536 13.15 4.35 -9.03
C GLN A 536 12.19 5.11 -8.11
N THR A 537 12.35 6.43 -8.03
CA THR A 537 11.42 7.32 -7.35
C THR A 537 10.02 7.11 -7.92
N ARG A 538 9.03 6.81 -7.08
CA ARG A 538 7.66 7.18 -7.40
C ARG A 538 7.68 8.70 -7.53
N LEU A 539 7.28 9.25 -8.67
CA LEU A 539 7.12 10.69 -8.92
C LEU A 539 5.98 11.31 -8.06
N ALA A 540 5.76 10.78 -6.86
CA ALA A 540 4.85 11.27 -5.86
C ALA A 540 5.74 11.72 -4.70
N ASP A 541 6.16 12.97 -4.81
CA ASP A 541 6.40 13.94 -3.73
C ASP A 541 7.30 15.00 -4.36
N GLY A 542 6.64 15.95 -5.03
CA GLY A 542 7.25 17.22 -5.39
C GLY A 542 7.47 18.00 -4.09
N ASP A 543 8.47 17.62 -3.32
CA ASP A 543 9.09 18.56 -2.40
C ASP A 543 9.77 19.59 -3.29
N ASP A 544 9.12 20.74 -3.46
CA ASP A 544 9.70 21.90 -4.10
C ASP A 544 11.01 22.20 -3.36
N ALA A 545 12.15 21.88 -3.99
CA ALA A 545 13.46 22.22 -3.47
C ALA A 545 13.64 23.74 -3.55
N VAL A 546 13.16 24.43 -2.52
CA VAL A 546 13.27 25.88 -2.39
C VAL A 546 14.59 26.21 -1.70
N ASP A 547 15.39 27.10 -2.29
CA ASP A 547 16.57 27.65 -1.60
C ASP A 547 16.13 28.48 -0.38
N ALA A 548 17.06 28.79 0.53
CA ALA A 548 16.84 29.57 1.77
C ALA A 548 16.18 30.96 1.57
N GLN A 549 15.99 31.39 0.31
CA GLN A 549 15.44 32.67 -0.13
C GLN A 549 14.12 32.53 -0.91
N GLY A 550 13.53 31.33 -1.00
CA GLY A 550 12.25 31.14 -1.69
C GLY A 550 12.34 30.95 -3.22
N GLN A 551 13.55 30.81 -3.78
CA GLN A 551 13.77 30.60 -5.22
C GLN A 551 13.97 29.11 -5.57
N GLN A 552 13.50 28.69 -6.74
CA GLN A 552 13.71 27.33 -7.26
C GLN A 552 15.19 27.10 -7.60
N THR A 553 15.75 25.99 -7.13
CA THR A 553 17.16 25.63 -7.38
C THR A 553 17.38 25.19 -8.84
N SER A 554 18.52 25.60 -9.41
CA SER A 554 18.96 25.09 -10.71
C SER A 554 19.41 23.63 -10.60
N VAL A 555 19.35 22.88 -11.71
CA VAL A 555 19.76 21.47 -11.73
C VAL A 555 21.21 21.28 -11.21
N LEU A 556 22.15 22.12 -11.66
CA LEU A 556 23.54 22.03 -11.21
C LEU A 556 23.67 22.22 -9.69
N ARG A 557 22.99 23.24 -9.16
CA ARG A 557 23.06 23.57 -7.74
C ARG A 557 22.40 22.49 -6.88
N ASP A 558 21.27 21.94 -7.33
CA ASP A 558 20.59 20.83 -6.67
C ASP A 558 21.49 19.58 -6.60
N VAL A 559 22.15 19.21 -7.70
CA VAL A 559 23.06 18.05 -7.75
C VAL A 559 24.27 18.25 -6.85
N VAL A 560 24.90 19.44 -6.87
CA VAL A 560 26.04 19.75 -6.00
C VAL A 560 25.62 19.72 -4.53
N ASN A 561 24.48 20.32 -4.19
CA ASN A 561 23.96 20.33 -2.83
C ASN A 561 23.66 18.91 -2.33
N LYS A 562 22.96 18.09 -3.13
CA LYS A 562 22.61 16.70 -2.76
C LYS A 562 23.82 15.76 -2.72
N ALA A 563 24.83 15.98 -3.57
CA ALA A 563 26.04 15.18 -3.56
C ALA A 563 26.96 15.53 -2.38
N THR A 564 26.87 16.75 -1.86
CA THR A 564 27.67 17.21 -0.72
C THR A 564 26.99 16.97 0.64
N THR A 565 25.67 16.83 0.68
CA THR A 565 24.97 16.33 1.87
C THR A 565 25.41 14.91 2.20
N ARG A 566 26.16 14.76 3.30
CA ARG A 566 26.88 13.54 3.67
C ARG A 566 25.98 12.42 4.23
N ASP A 567 24.75 12.71 4.67
CA ASP A 567 23.99 11.78 5.50
C ASP A 567 22.55 11.53 5.00
N VAL A 568 22.27 10.29 4.57
CA VAL A 568 20.90 9.76 4.31
C VAL A 568 19.98 9.96 5.53
N ILE A 569 20.57 9.91 6.73
CA ILE A 569 19.90 10.14 8.02
C ILE A 569 19.30 11.56 8.10
N GLU A 570 19.94 12.58 7.52
CA GLU A 570 19.39 13.94 7.53
C GLU A 570 18.18 14.10 6.64
N GLN A 571 18.13 13.38 5.52
CA GLN A 571 16.95 13.38 4.64
C GLN A 571 15.75 12.73 5.34
N GLU A 572 15.97 11.63 6.08
CA GLU A 572 14.92 10.98 6.88
C GLU A 572 14.46 11.84 8.08
N ILE A 573 15.38 12.53 8.76
CA ILE A 573 15.03 13.46 9.86
C ILE A 573 14.21 14.65 9.32
N LYS A 574 14.57 15.19 8.15
CA LYS A 574 13.78 16.25 7.48
C LYS A 574 12.36 15.79 7.15
N GLY A 575 12.22 14.59 6.59
CA GLY A 575 10.91 13.99 6.28
C GLY A 575 10.06 13.68 7.52
N ALA A 576 10.70 13.33 8.64
CA ALA A 576 10.00 13.00 9.89
C ALA A 576 9.60 14.22 10.73
N HIS A 577 10.34 15.33 10.67
CA HIS A 577 10.17 16.47 11.58
C HIS A 577 9.62 17.74 10.92
N GLY A 578 9.44 17.78 9.59
CA GLY A 578 8.88 18.95 8.89
C GLY A 578 9.73 20.24 9.01
N CYS A 579 10.90 20.17 9.62
CA CYS A 579 11.77 21.30 9.88
C CYS A 579 12.51 21.71 8.60
N HIS A 580 12.25 22.94 8.16
CA HIS A 580 12.91 23.57 7.02
C HIS A 580 14.33 24.02 7.42
N SER A 581 15.31 23.11 7.39
CA SER A 581 16.72 23.50 7.42
C SER A 581 17.27 23.59 5.98
N PRO A 582 17.91 24.72 5.59
CA PRO A 582 18.30 24.99 4.22
C PRO A 582 19.26 23.93 3.67
N THR A 583 19.08 23.65 2.38
CA THR A 583 19.65 22.58 1.55
C THR A 583 21.13 22.79 1.22
N GLY A 584 21.94 23.22 2.19
CA GLY A 584 23.36 23.49 2.03
C GLY A 584 24.26 22.46 2.71
N ASN A 585 25.53 22.46 2.32
CA ASN A 585 26.63 21.78 3.00
C ASN A 585 26.49 21.96 4.53
N GLN A 586 26.42 20.89 5.33
CA GLN A 586 26.32 20.96 6.80
C GLN A 586 27.36 21.91 7.41
N LEU A 587 28.57 21.91 6.87
CA LEU A 587 29.65 22.81 7.28
C LEU A 587 29.31 24.28 6.98
N THR A 588 28.81 24.59 5.78
CA THR A 588 28.41 25.96 5.41
C THR A 588 27.16 26.42 6.17
N PHE A 589 26.23 25.53 6.48
CA PHE A 589 25.07 25.86 7.31
C PHE A 589 25.50 26.17 8.75
N ARG A 590 26.32 25.30 9.36
CA ARG A 590 26.87 25.53 10.71
C ARG A 590 27.68 26.82 10.78
N LEU A 591 28.49 27.09 9.75
CA LEU A 591 29.20 28.35 9.62
C LEU A 591 28.26 29.53 9.54
N LYS A 592 27.21 29.44 8.74
CA LYS A 592 26.23 30.51 8.60
C LYS A 592 25.48 30.78 9.89
N VAL A 593 24.98 29.75 10.57
CA VAL A 593 24.27 29.87 11.86
C VAL A 593 25.18 30.51 12.92
N LEU A 594 26.44 30.07 13.01
CA LEU A 594 27.41 30.66 13.95
C LEU A 594 27.82 32.08 13.55
N SER A 595 28.03 32.36 12.26
CA SER A 595 28.37 33.70 11.77
C SER A 595 27.22 34.67 12.01
N ASP A 596 26.00 34.31 11.59
CA ASP A 596 24.80 35.13 11.79
C ASP A 596 24.55 35.37 13.30
N GLY A 597 24.86 34.38 14.16
CA GLY A 597 24.78 34.52 15.62
C GLY A 597 25.84 35.47 16.19
N VAL A 598 27.09 35.39 15.72
CA VAL A 598 28.22 36.24 16.14
C VAL A 598 28.09 37.67 15.61
N ASP A 599 27.57 37.83 14.40
CA ASP A 599 27.36 39.12 13.73
C ASP A 599 26.04 39.79 14.17
N SER A 600 25.20 39.10 14.95
CA SER A 600 23.94 39.64 15.43
C SER A 600 24.15 40.76 16.46
N SER A 601 23.22 41.71 16.49
CA SER A 601 23.21 42.80 17.49
C SER A 601 22.75 42.34 18.89
N ASP A 602 22.37 41.08 19.06
CA ASP A 602 21.93 40.50 20.34
C ASP A 602 23.15 39.95 21.10
N PRO A 603 23.45 40.41 22.33
CA PRO A 603 24.53 39.88 23.17
C PRO A 603 24.46 38.35 23.38
N HIS A 604 23.30 37.74 23.21
CA HIS A 604 23.06 36.31 23.38
C HIS A 604 22.99 35.52 22.06
N GLY A 605 23.15 36.19 20.92
CA GLY A 605 23.15 35.56 19.59
C GLY A 605 24.13 34.39 19.43
N PRO A 606 25.42 34.52 19.81
CA PRO A 606 26.40 33.43 19.69
C PRO A 606 26.02 32.20 20.53
N VAL A 607 25.49 32.43 21.74
CA VAL A 607 25.07 31.39 22.67
C VAL A 607 23.89 30.61 22.12
N ARG A 608 22.87 31.31 21.59
CA ARG A 608 21.73 30.66 20.94
C ARG A 608 22.14 29.84 19.73
N ALA A 609 23.00 30.38 18.86
CA ALA A 609 23.52 29.67 17.70
C ALA A 609 24.28 28.39 18.09
N LEU A 610 25.11 28.44 19.14
CA LEU A 610 25.82 27.26 19.65
C LEU A 610 24.86 26.22 20.24
N ARG A 611 23.88 26.64 21.05
CA ARG A 611 22.87 25.75 21.65
C ARG A 611 21.99 25.10 20.58
N GLU A 612 21.64 25.84 19.53
CA GLU A 612 20.92 25.32 18.36
C GLU A 612 21.70 24.20 17.67
N LEU A 613 23.00 24.40 17.40
CA LEU A 613 23.85 23.37 16.81
C LEU A 613 24.06 22.15 17.71
N LYS A 614 24.17 22.36 19.03
CA LYS A 614 24.25 21.25 20.01
C LYS A 614 22.96 20.44 20.03
N HIS A 615 21.80 21.11 20.03
CA HIS A 615 20.51 20.46 20.00
C HIS A 615 20.28 19.65 18.72
N GLU A 616 20.65 20.21 17.56
CA GLU A 616 20.58 19.51 16.27
C GLU A 616 21.40 18.21 16.28
N ARG A 617 22.60 18.20 16.88
CA ARG A 617 23.43 16.99 17.04
C ARG A 617 22.76 15.96 17.95
N LEU A 618 22.13 16.42 19.04
CA LEU A 618 21.41 15.54 19.95
C LEU A 618 20.17 14.93 19.28
N GLN A 619 19.40 15.69 18.50
CA GLN A 619 18.27 15.17 17.72
C GLN A 619 18.71 14.08 16.73
N LYS A 620 19.82 14.27 16.01
CA LYS A 620 20.39 13.23 15.14
C LYS A 620 20.75 11.96 15.91
N ARG A 621 21.33 12.10 17.11
CA ARG A 621 21.68 10.95 17.95
C ARG A 621 20.45 10.26 18.52
N LEU A 622 19.40 10.99 18.85
CA LEU A 622 18.11 10.45 19.30
C LEU A 622 17.48 9.57 18.23
N PHE A 623 17.45 10.06 16.99
CA PHE A 623 16.94 9.31 15.85
C PHE A 623 17.68 7.97 15.66
N LEU A 624 19.01 7.96 15.80
CA LEU A 624 19.81 6.73 15.74
C LEU A 624 19.43 5.76 16.86
N LEU A 625 19.27 6.24 18.09
CA LEU A 625 18.87 5.40 19.22
C LEU A 625 17.45 4.85 19.07
N ASP A 626 16.52 5.61 18.48
CA ASP A 626 15.17 5.11 18.16
C ASP A 626 15.23 3.99 17.12
N LYS A 627 16.01 4.19 16.06
CA LYS A 627 16.25 3.16 15.05
C LYS A 627 16.84 1.89 15.66
N GLU A 628 17.86 2.01 16.52
CA GLU A 628 18.43 0.87 17.23
C GLU A 628 17.43 0.16 18.15
N ALA A 629 16.56 0.92 18.84
CA ALA A 629 15.51 0.39 19.70
C ALA A 629 14.44 -0.38 18.92
N ARG A 630 14.13 0.05 17.68
CA ARG A 630 13.20 -0.65 16.77
C ARG A 630 13.80 -1.92 16.16
N LEU A 631 15.08 -1.88 15.78
CA LEU A 631 15.74 -2.98 15.08
C LEU A 631 16.14 -4.14 16.00
N ARG A 632 16.33 -3.91 17.31
CA ARG A 632 16.80 -4.94 18.25
C ARG A 632 15.68 -5.53 19.10
N SER A 633 15.70 -6.85 19.29
CA SER A 633 14.74 -7.59 20.10
C SER A 633 15.39 -8.27 21.32
N GLY A 634 14.57 -8.83 22.22
CA GLY A 634 15.04 -9.52 23.42
C GLY A 634 15.75 -8.62 24.44
N ALA A 635 16.77 -9.16 25.12
CA ALA A 635 17.52 -8.44 26.16
C ALA A 635 18.25 -7.20 25.63
N ARG A 636 18.82 -7.28 24.43
CA ARG A 636 19.48 -6.15 23.74
C ARG A 636 18.48 -5.06 23.36
N GLY A 637 17.31 -5.44 22.86
CA GLY A 637 16.22 -4.48 22.58
C GLY A 637 15.67 -3.81 23.84
N SER A 638 15.69 -4.48 24.99
CA SER A 638 15.35 -3.84 26.28
C SER A 638 16.40 -2.81 26.69
N GLN A 639 17.70 -3.11 26.54
CA GLN A 639 18.78 -2.15 26.81
C GLN A 639 18.72 -0.95 25.86
N ALA A 640 18.51 -1.17 24.56
CA ALA A 640 18.37 -0.10 23.56
C ALA A 640 17.20 0.83 23.88
N ARG A 641 16.03 0.28 24.26
CA ARG A 641 14.87 1.10 24.69
C ARG A 641 15.14 1.90 25.97
N LYS A 642 15.89 1.33 26.93
CA LYS A 642 16.32 2.08 28.12
C LYS A 642 17.27 3.22 27.77
N ALA A 643 18.21 2.98 26.85
CA ALA A 643 19.13 3.99 26.36
C ALA A 643 18.39 5.11 25.61
N LEU A 644 17.41 4.76 24.77
CA LEU A 644 16.53 5.72 24.10
C LEU A 644 15.81 6.62 25.11
N VAL A 645 15.10 6.03 26.08
CA VAL A 645 14.37 6.80 27.09
C VAL A 645 15.29 7.68 27.94
N ALA A 646 16.51 7.22 28.25
CA ALA A 646 17.49 8.04 28.95
C ALA A 646 17.96 9.22 28.09
N PHE A 647 18.14 9.00 26.78
CA PHE A 647 18.62 10.01 25.85
C PHE A 647 17.53 11.02 25.44
N GLU A 648 16.26 10.60 25.39
CA GLU A 648 15.10 11.49 25.22
C GLU A 648 15.08 12.60 26.29
N LYS A 649 15.46 12.27 27.53
CA LYS A 649 15.60 13.26 28.60
C LYS A 649 16.69 14.28 28.32
N VAL A 650 17.85 13.84 27.81
CA VAL A 650 18.97 14.73 27.44
C VAL A 650 18.56 15.71 26.32
N VAL A 651 17.79 15.23 25.34
CA VAL A 651 17.28 16.08 24.25
C VAL A 651 16.27 17.09 24.78
N ALA A 652 15.37 16.68 25.67
CA ALA A 652 14.41 17.56 26.32
C ALA A 652 15.09 18.64 27.20
N GLU A 653 16.16 18.28 27.92
CA GLU A 653 16.99 19.23 28.66
C GLU A 653 17.65 20.25 27.73
N SER A 654 18.20 19.80 26.59
CA SER A 654 18.77 20.69 25.58
C SER A 654 17.73 21.62 24.92
N GLU A 655 16.51 21.14 24.72
CA GLU A 655 15.41 21.97 24.18
C GLU A 655 15.01 23.06 25.18
N ALA A 656 14.95 22.72 26.48
CA ALA A 656 14.70 23.68 27.55
C ALA A 656 15.80 24.76 27.63
N MET A 657 17.08 24.39 27.44
CA MET A 657 18.19 25.35 27.38
C MET A 657 18.11 26.30 26.16
N LEU A 658 17.52 25.85 25.05
CA LEU A 658 17.31 26.67 23.85
C LEU A 658 16.18 27.70 24.04
N GLN A 659 15.13 27.33 24.75
CA GLN A 659 13.96 28.17 25.01
C GLN A 659 14.15 29.11 26.23
N GLN A 660 15.29 29.02 26.91
CA GLN A 660 15.59 29.85 28.07
C GLN A 660 15.66 31.34 27.66
N PRO A 661 14.92 32.24 28.33
CA PRO A 661 14.98 33.67 28.06
C PRO A 661 16.35 34.24 28.46
N GLY A 662 16.79 35.30 27.77
CA GLY A 662 18.16 35.84 27.93
C GLY A 662 18.48 36.37 29.33
N GLU A 663 17.46 36.86 30.05
CA GLU A 663 17.58 37.42 31.40
C GLU A 663 17.87 36.37 32.48
N ASP A 664 17.55 35.10 32.23
CA ASP A 664 17.75 33.99 33.17
C ASP A 664 19.11 33.28 32.97
N MET A 665 19.95 33.76 32.05
CA MET A 665 21.25 33.14 31.75
C MET A 665 22.34 33.67 32.68
N ALA A 666 23.05 32.75 33.35
CA ALA A 666 24.19 33.11 34.20
C ALA A 666 25.31 33.77 33.36
N THR A 667 25.84 34.89 33.83
CA THR A 667 26.85 35.70 33.12
C THR A 667 28.12 34.91 32.77
N ASP A 668 28.54 34.01 33.66
CA ASP A 668 29.74 33.19 33.47
C ASP A 668 29.53 32.12 32.39
N ALA A 669 28.31 31.57 32.29
CA ALA A 669 27.95 30.60 31.27
C ALA A 669 27.84 31.25 29.89
N VAL A 670 27.31 32.48 29.81
CA VAL A 670 27.26 33.26 28.56
C VAL A 670 28.66 33.53 28.03
N GLN A 671 29.61 33.92 28.88
CA GLN A 671 31.00 34.15 28.47
C GLN A 671 31.67 32.86 27.95
N ALA A 672 31.53 31.76 28.68
CA ALA A 672 32.13 30.48 28.29
C ALA A 672 31.54 29.94 26.97
N GLU A 673 30.22 29.95 26.82
CA GLU A 673 29.55 29.48 25.60
C GLU A 673 29.80 30.40 24.41
N THR A 674 29.96 31.71 24.62
CA THR A 674 30.34 32.64 23.55
C THR A 674 31.75 32.36 23.02
N LEU A 675 32.71 32.11 23.91
CA LEU A 675 34.08 31.71 23.52
C LEU A 675 34.06 30.38 22.75
N GLU A 676 33.29 29.40 23.22
CA GLU A 676 33.13 28.12 22.53
C GLU A 676 32.52 28.31 21.13
N ALA A 677 31.54 29.19 20.97
CA ALA A 677 30.94 29.52 19.68
C ALA A 677 31.96 30.13 18.71
N THR A 678 32.79 31.07 19.18
CA THR A 678 33.83 31.71 18.35
C THR A 678 34.95 30.74 17.96
N ASP A 679 35.37 29.86 18.88
CA ASP A 679 36.38 28.84 18.60
C ASP A 679 35.87 27.82 17.58
N LEU A 680 34.61 27.39 17.72
CA LEU A 680 33.98 26.47 16.78
C LEU A 680 33.82 27.10 15.39
N LEU A 681 33.49 28.39 15.31
CA LEU A 681 33.42 29.13 14.05
C LEU A 681 34.80 29.17 13.37
N ALA A 682 35.87 29.50 14.10
CA ALA A 682 37.23 29.52 13.56
C ALA A 682 37.68 28.14 13.06
N GLN A 683 37.38 27.07 13.80
CA GLN A 683 37.65 25.69 13.39
C GLN A 683 36.90 25.31 12.11
N LEU A 684 35.62 25.68 12.01
CA LEU A 684 34.81 25.39 10.83
C LEU A 684 35.27 26.18 9.60
N GLN A 685 35.74 27.42 9.78
CA GLN A 685 36.29 28.24 8.69
C GLN A 685 37.57 27.63 8.11
N LEU A 686 38.42 27.06 8.97
CA LEU A 686 39.61 26.32 8.54
C LEU A 686 39.28 25.02 7.77
N GLN A 687 38.12 24.41 8.02
CA GLN A 687 37.70 23.16 7.36
C GLN A 687 37.04 23.38 5.98
N VAL A 688 36.55 24.58 5.69
CA VAL A 688 35.95 24.90 4.38
C VAL A 688 37.04 25.36 3.44
N GLU A 689 37.65 24.39 2.74
CA GLU A 689 38.52 24.67 1.60
C GLU A 689 37.66 25.11 0.39
N PRO A 690 37.77 26.37 -0.11
CA PRO A 690 37.00 26.84 -1.26
C PRO A 690 37.25 25.98 -2.52
N SER A 691 38.48 25.47 -2.65
CA SER A 691 38.92 24.59 -3.75
C SER A 691 38.10 23.30 -3.88
N ARG A 692 37.56 22.75 -2.78
CA ARG A 692 36.78 21.51 -2.81
C ARG A 692 35.42 21.71 -3.45
N LEU A 693 34.77 22.86 -3.22
CA LEU A 693 33.48 23.20 -3.80
C LEU A 693 33.61 23.40 -5.32
N GLU A 694 34.60 24.19 -5.75
CA GLU A 694 34.88 24.42 -7.18
C GLU A 694 35.22 23.11 -7.92
N ARG A 695 35.99 22.22 -7.28
CA ARG A 695 36.29 20.89 -7.82
C ARG A 695 35.04 20.00 -7.89
N THR A 696 34.15 20.09 -6.92
CA THR A 696 32.91 19.31 -6.89
C THR A 696 31.93 19.81 -7.96
N GLU A 697 31.82 21.12 -8.14
CA GLU A 697 30.97 21.75 -9.14
C GLU A 697 31.46 21.49 -10.57
N SER A 698 32.77 21.55 -10.80
CA SER A 698 33.37 21.19 -12.09
C SER A 698 33.16 19.70 -12.44
N ARG A 699 33.29 18.80 -11.46
CA ARG A 699 32.92 17.38 -11.61
C ARG A 699 31.42 17.22 -11.88
N ALA A 700 30.56 17.94 -11.15
CA ALA A 700 29.10 17.89 -11.35
C ALA A 700 28.72 18.30 -12.78
N ARG A 701 29.30 19.38 -13.31
CA ARG A 701 29.10 19.79 -14.71
C ARG A 701 29.54 18.71 -15.70
N ALA A 702 30.70 18.07 -15.46
CA ALA A 702 31.19 16.99 -16.32
C ALA A 702 30.26 15.77 -16.32
N MET A 703 29.78 15.35 -15.14
CA MET A 703 28.82 14.24 -15.00
C MET A 703 27.50 14.56 -15.70
N LEU A 704 26.95 15.75 -15.46
CA LEU A 704 25.71 16.21 -16.11
C LEU A 704 25.86 16.29 -17.63
N ALA A 705 26.99 16.81 -18.13
CA ALA A 705 27.26 16.84 -19.57
C ALA A 705 27.35 15.42 -20.17
N GLY A 706 27.97 14.48 -19.46
CA GLY A 706 28.05 13.07 -19.83
C GLY A 706 26.68 12.39 -19.93
N LEU A 707 25.78 12.73 -19.01
CA LEU A 707 24.38 12.27 -18.99
C LEU A 707 23.44 13.04 -19.94
N GLY A 708 23.99 13.97 -20.74
CA GLY A 708 23.27 14.64 -21.82
C GLY A 708 22.68 16.00 -21.48
N PHE A 709 23.04 16.62 -20.35
CA PHE A 709 22.65 17.99 -20.05
C PHE A 709 23.51 18.98 -20.84
N SER A 710 22.87 19.96 -21.49
CA SER A 710 23.54 21.15 -22.03
C SER A 710 23.73 22.18 -20.92
N GLU A 711 24.71 23.08 -21.05
CA GLU A 711 24.95 24.18 -20.10
C GLU A 711 23.64 24.96 -19.83
N ASP A 712 22.89 25.35 -20.87
CA ASP A 712 21.60 26.04 -20.74
C ASP A 712 20.54 25.26 -19.93
N ARG A 713 20.65 23.94 -19.83
CA ARG A 713 19.71 23.10 -19.05
C ARG A 713 20.17 22.93 -17.62
N MET A 714 21.47 22.97 -17.37
CA MET A 714 22.02 22.91 -16.02
C MET A 714 21.58 24.11 -15.18
N ASP A 715 21.36 25.26 -15.82
CA ASP A 715 20.90 26.50 -15.19
C ASP A 715 19.38 26.58 -15.01
N LYS A 716 18.60 25.69 -15.65
CA LYS A 716 17.14 25.70 -15.51
C LYS A 716 16.70 25.15 -14.15
N PRO A 717 15.53 25.58 -13.64
CA PRO A 717 14.95 25.01 -12.43
C PRO A 717 14.65 23.52 -12.58
N ILE A 718 14.98 22.72 -11.56
CA ILE A 718 14.77 21.27 -11.59
C ILE A 718 13.29 20.90 -11.78
N ALA A 719 12.37 21.63 -11.14
CA ALA A 719 10.93 21.43 -11.24
C ALA A 719 10.36 21.54 -12.68
N SER A 720 11.06 22.24 -13.57
CA SER A 720 10.66 22.37 -14.98
C SER A 720 11.08 21.18 -15.86
N MET A 721 11.86 20.26 -15.31
CA MET A 721 12.39 19.10 -16.03
C MET A 721 11.36 17.95 -16.08
N SER A 722 11.46 17.07 -17.07
CA SER A 722 10.64 15.85 -17.08
C SER A 722 11.16 14.81 -16.07
N GLY A 723 10.37 13.80 -15.74
CA GLY A 723 10.77 12.74 -14.80
C GLY A 723 12.05 11.99 -15.20
N GLY A 724 12.27 11.78 -16.51
CA GLY A 724 13.52 11.18 -16.99
C GLY A 724 14.75 12.06 -16.74
N TRP A 725 14.61 13.38 -16.89
CA TRP A 725 15.69 14.33 -16.58
C TRP A 725 15.95 14.42 -15.07
N HIS A 726 14.91 14.36 -14.24
CA HIS A 726 15.06 14.23 -12.79
C HIS A 726 15.86 12.98 -12.43
N MET A 727 15.56 11.85 -13.06
CA MET A 727 16.30 10.61 -12.80
C MET A 727 17.77 10.70 -13.24
N ARG A 728 18.06 11.36 -14.37
CA ARG A 728 19.45 11.64 -14.80
C ARG A 728 20.19 12.55 -13.81
N ALA A 729 19.54 13.57 -13.26
CA ALA A 729 20.12 14.42 -12.21
C ALA A 729 20.36 13.64 -10.91
N SER A 730 19.44 12.74 -10.54
CA SER A 730 19.59 11.84 -9.39
C SER A 730 20.76 10.86 -9.59
N LEU A 731 20.91 10.30 -10.80
CA LEU A 731 22.07 9.47 -11.17
C LEU A 731 23.37 10.27 -11.08
N ALA A 732 23.39 11.52 -11.57
CA ALA A 732 24.56 12.40 -11.43
C ALA A 732 24.94 12.61 -9.96
N THR A 733 23.95 12.84 -9.10
CA THR A 733 24.13 12.97 -7.65
C THR A 733 24.75 11.70 -7.05
N ALA A 734 24.20 10.52 -7.36
CA ALA A 734 24.69 9.24 -6.85
C ALA A 734 26.13 8.93 -7.31
N LEU A 735 26.49 9.28 -8.54
CA LEU A 735 27.85 9.10 -9.07
C LEU A 735 28.86 10.12 -8.52
N LEU A 736 28.41 11.31 -8.14
CA LEU A 736 29.26 12.36 -7.58
C LEU A 736 29.62 12.09 -6.11
N GLN A 737 28.77 11.38 -5.37
CA GLN A 737 29.02 10.99 -3.98
C GLN A 737 30.18 10.00 -3.85
N GLU A 738 31.06 10.22 -2.87
CA GLU A 738 32.09 9.25 -2.51
C GLU A 738 31.46 8.10 -1.70
N ALA A 739 31.11 7.01 -2.39
CA ALA A 739 30.46 5.85 -1.79
C ALA A 739 31.40 4.64 -1.61
N ASP A 740 31.12 3.82 -0.60
CA ASP A 740 31.71 2.49 -0.43
C ASP A 740 30.87 1.43 -1.13
N PHE A 741 29.54 1.61 -1.12
CA PHE A 741 28.60 0.85 -1.92
C PHE A 741 27.85 1.76 -2.90
N LEU A 742 27.93 1.46 -4.19
CA LEU A 742 27.17 2.14 -5.23
C LEU A 742 26.04 1.22 -5.70
N ILE A 743 24.80 1.59 -5.41
CA ILE A 743 23.61 0.82 -5.75
C ILE A 743 22.85 1.54 -6.87
N LEU A 744 22.68 0.88 -8.01
CA LEU A 744 21.98 1.42 -9.18
C LEU A 744 20.79 0.53 -9.53
N ASP A 745 19.56 1.02 -9.29
CA ASP A 745 18.32 0.31 -9.64
C ASP A 745 17.80 0.79 -11.01
N GLU A 746 18.03 -0.02 -12.05
CA GLU A 746 17.61 0.23 -13.44
C GLU A 746 18.04 1.59 -14.02
N PRO A 747 19.35 1.91 -14.04
CA PRO A 747 19.84 3.22 -14.49
C PRO A 747 19.66 3.45 -16.00
N THR A 748 19.54 2.39 -16.81
CA THR A 748 19.47 2.46 -18.28
C THR A 748 18.13 2.94 -18.81
N ASN A 749 17.02 2.76 -18.06
CA ASN A 749 15.65 3.07 -18.50
C ASN A 749 15.41 4.52 -18.93
N PHE A 750 16.23 5.46 -18.46
CA PHE A 750 16.07 6.89 -18.73
C PHE A 750 17.21 7.46 -19.58
N LEU A 751 18.16 6.62 -19.99
CA LEU A 751 19.34 6.99 -20.75
C LEU A 751 19.16 6.64 -22.23
N ASP A 752 19.60 7.54 -23.09
CA ASP A 752 19.81 7.23 -24.50
C ASP A 752 21.14 6.49 -24.66
N MET A 753 21.36 5.92 -25.84
CA MET A 753 22.55 5.11 -26.10
C MET A 753 23.88 5.82 -25.75
N LEU A 754 24.01 7.13 -26.02
CA LEU A 754 25.21 7.87 -25.62
C LEU A 754 25.37 7.93 -24.09
N GLY A 755 24.28 8.16 -23.35
CA GLY A 755 24.28 8.16 -21.89
C GLY A 755 24.58 6.77 -21.32
N ILE A 756 24.06 5.70 -21.90
CA ILE A 756 24.35 4.31 -21.50
C ILE A 756 25.84 4.00 -21.70
N VAL A 757 26.39 4.28 -22.89
CA VAL A 757 27.81 4.06 -23.19
C VAL A 757 28.71 4.91 -22.30
N TRP A 758 28.37 6.18 -22.10
CA TRP A 758 29.11 7.07 -21.21
C TRP A 758 29.09 6.57 -19.77
N LEU A 759 27.92 6.15 -19.26
CA LEU A 759 27.78 5.59 -17.92
C LEU A 759 28.62 4.31 -17.78
N GLN A 760 28.56 3.43 -18.77
CA GLN A 760 29.36 2.20 -18.79
C GLN A 760 30.85 2.52 -18.65
N ARG A 761 31.38 3.41 -19.49
CA ARG A 761 32.79 3.82 -19.46
C ARG A 761 33.16 4.56 -18.16
N HIS A 762 32.25 5.36 -17.62
CA HIS A 762 32.45 6.03 -16.35
C HIS A 762 32.56 5.02 -15.21
N LEU A 763 31.64 4.06 -15.13
CA LEU A 763 31.67 2.99 -14.14
C LEU A 763 32.92 2.11 -14.29
N ASP A 764 33.35 1.82 -15.52
CA ASP A 764 34.61 1.13 -15.80
C ASP A 764 35.81 1.90 -15.24
N SER A 765 35.85 3.22 -15.41
CA SER A 765 36.93 4.05 -14.86
C SER A 765 37.03 3.97 -13.32
N LEU A 766 35.91 3.72 -12.61
CA LEU A 766 35.89 3.56 -11.16
C LEU A 766 36.56 2.27 -10.68
N GLU A 767 36.76 1.26 -11.54
CA GLU A 767 37.55 0.07 -11.16
C GLU A 767 38.99 0.41 -10.84
N THR A 768 39.57 1.28 -11.68
CA THR A 768 40.98 1.65 -11.62
C THR A 768 41.27 2.73 -10.58
N ALA A 769 40.24 3.21 -9.88
CA ALA A 769 40.39 4.19 -8.81
C ALA A 769 41.12 3.57 -7.61
N ASP A 770 41.84 4.39 -6.84
CA ASP A 770 42.58 3.97 -5.64
C ASP A 770 41.70 3.26 -4.59
N LYS A 771 40.41 3.60 -4.57
CA LYS A 771 39.41 3.03 -3.65
C LYS A 771 38.11 2.68 -4.38
N PRO A 772 38.09 1.58 -5.17
CA PRO A 772 36.92 1.25 -5.98
C PRO A 772 35.70 0.95 -5.08
N PRO A 773 34.51 1.49 -5.39
CA PRO A 773 33.29 1.16 -4.68
C PRO A 773 32.84 -0.26 -5.01
N THR A 774 32.19 -0.92 -4.05
CA THR A 774 31.46 -2.16 -4.30
C THR A 774 30.15 -1.81 -5.01
N MET A 775 29.92 -2.33 -6.22
CA MET A 775 28.78 -1.96 -7.03
C MET A 775 27.71 -3.05 -7.02
N VAL A 776 26.45 -2.66 -6.81
CA VAL A 776 25.28 -3.53 -6.99
C VAL A 776 24.38 -2.90 -8.04
N LEU A 777 24.28 -3.57 -9.19
CA LEU A 777 23.54 -3.09 -10.35
C LEU A 777 22.33 -3.99 -10.59
N VAL A 778 21.15 -3.38 -10.71
CA VAL A 778 19.95 -4.03 -11.27
C VAL A 778 19.74 -3.42 -12.64
N SER A 779 19.69 -4.26 -13.67
CA SER A 779 19.31 -3.85 -15.02
C SER A 779 18.67 -5.01 -15.77
N HIS A 780 17.82 -4.69 -16.74
CA HIS A 780 17.35 -5.65 -17.74
C HIS A 780 18.22 -5.67 -19.01
N ASP A 781 19.19 -4.77 -19.15
CA ASP A 781 20.10 -4.69 -20.29
C ASP A 781 21.24 -5.71 -20.16
N ARG A 782 21.24 -6.71 -21.06
CA ARG A 782 22.21 -7.81 -21.07
C ARG A 782 23.63 -7.32 -21.34
N ASP A 783 23.81 -6.48 -22.35
CA ASP A 783 25.12 -5.95 -22.74
C ASP A 783 25.71 -5.11 -21.62
N PHE A 784 24.86 -4.32 -20.95
CA PHE A 784 25.27 -3.47 -19.84
C PHE A 784 25.73 -4.29 -18.63
N ILE A 785 24.98 -5.33 -18.24
CA ILE A 785 25.38 -6.23 -17.14
C ILE A 785 26.59 -7.06 -17.52
N GLY A 786 26.61 -7.66 -18.71
CA GLY A 786 27.69 -8.55 -19.15
C GLY A 786 29.05 -7.86 -19.18
N ARG A 787 29.09 -6.57 -19.53
CA ARG A 787 30.34 -5.80 -19.56
C ARG A 787 30.78 -5.30 -18.18
N LEU A 788 29.84 -4.92 -17.31
CA LEU A 788 30.17 -4.29 -16.02
C LEU A 788 30.30 -5.31 -14.88
N CYS A 789 29.50 -6.36 -14.84
CA CYS A 789 29.36 -7.24 -13.69
C CYS A 789 30.12 -8.55 -13.88
N THR A 790 31.02 -8.86 -12.94
CA THR A 790 31.77 -10.12 -12.92
C THR A 790 31.14 -11.18 -12.00
N ASN A 791 30.21 -10.76 -11.14
CA ASN A 791 29.48 -11.65 -10.22
C ASN A 791 27.99 -11.36 -10.34
N LEU A 792 27.18 -12.39 -10.19
CA LEU A 792 25.73 -12.28 -10.21
C LEU A 792 25.15 -12.70 -8.86
N ILE A 793 24.20 -11.92 -8.37
CA ILE A 793 23.36 -12.23 -7.21
C ILE A 793 22.00 -12.61 -7.75
N ILE A 794 21.59 -13.85 -7.56
CA ILE A 794 20.32 -14.35 -8.06
C ILE A 794 19.36 -14.45 -6.87
N LEU A 795 18.32 -13.62 -6.91
CA LEU A 795 17.23 -13.59 -5.93
C LEU A 795 16.11 -14.54 -6.40
N LYS A 796 16.05 -15.73 -5.80
CA LYS A 796 15.10 -16.78 -6.14
C LYS A 796 14.66 -17.54 -4.90
N ASP A 797 13.39 -17.94 -4.84
CA ASP A 797 12.82 -18.76 -3.76
C ASP A 797 13.07 -18.20 -2.34
N LYS A 798 13.04 -16.87 -2.19
CA LYS A 798 13.35 -16.13 -0.96
C LYS A 798 14.78 -16.33 -0.43
N GLN A 799 15.69 -16.76 -1.30
CA GLN A 799 17.11 -16.97 -1.05
C GLN A 799 17.98 -16.10 -1.96
N LEU A 800 19.23 -15.89 -1.56
CA LEU A 800 20.26 -15.26 -2.36
C LEU A 800 21.29 -16.33 -2.76
N THR A 801 21.51 -16.48 -4.06
CA THR A 801 22.56 -17.35 -4.62
C THR A 801 23.55 -16.52 -5.40
N TYR A 802 24.83 -16.93 -5.39
CA TYR A 802 25.92 -16.19 -6.01
C TYR A 802 26.51 -17.02 -7.14
N PHE A 803 26.70 -16.40 -8.29
CA PHE A 803 27.38 -16.99 -9.43
C PHE A 803 28.55 -16.10 -9.83
N HIS A 804 29.68 -16.72 -10.15
CA HIS A 804 30.87 -16.02 -10.62
C HIS A 804 31.00 -16.27 -12.12
N GLY A 805 30.95 -15.19 -12.91
CA GLY A 805 30.73 -15.24 -14.35
C GLY A 805 29.67 -14.23 -14.77
N ASP A 806 29.53 -14.08 -16.08
CA ASP A 806 28.54 -13.21 -16.70
C ASP A 806 27.18 -13.91 -16.83
N LEU A 807 26.22 -13.20 -17.41
CA LEU A 807 24.85 -13.70 -17.58
C LEU A 807 24.78 -14.85 -18.59
N ALA A 808 25.57 -14.79 -19.66
CA ALA A 808 25.62 -15.83 -20.68
C ALA A 808 26.15 -17.16 -20.10
N ALA A 809 27.23 -17.12 -19.33
CA ALA A 809 27.77 -18.31 -18.65
C ALA A 809 26.76 -18.90 -17.64
N LEU A 810 25.99 -18.05 -16.96
CA LEU A 810 24.93 -18.52 -16.06
C LEU A 810 23.85 -19.28 -16.85
N GLU A 811 23.36 -18.73 -17.95
CA GLU A 811 22.34 -19.35 -18.81
C GLU A 811 22.82 -20.68 -19.38
N ALA A 812 24.04 -20.72 -19.92
CA ALA A 812 24.67 -21.94 -20.43
C ALA A 812 24.77 -23.00 -19.32
N SER A 813 25.28 -22.64 -18.14
CA SER A 813 25.39 -23.58 -17.01
C SER A 813 24.03 -24.08 -16.52
N GLN A 814 22.98 -23.24 -16.58
CA GLN A 814 21.62 -23.63 -16.23
C GLN A 814 21.02 -24.56 -17.28
N ALA A 815 21.23 -24.29 -18.56
CA ALA A 815 20.78 -25.12 -19.68
C ALA A 815 21.45 -26.50 -19.64
N GLU A 816 22.77 -26.55 -19.48
CA GLU A 816 23.53 -27.79 -19.31
C GLU A 816 23.05 -28.58 -18.09
N ARG A 817 22.90 -27.90 -16.93
CA ARG A 817 22.40 -28.53 -15.71
C ARG A 817 20.98 -29.05 -15.89
N LYS A 818 20.12 -28.34 -16.62
CA LYS A 818 18.76 -28.78 -16.95
C LYS A 818 18.78 -30.02 -17.83
N LEU A 819 19.57 -30.03 -18.90
CA LEU A 819 19.74 -31.18 -19.79
C LEU A 819 20.31 -32.39 -19.03
N TRP A 820 21.32 -32.17 -18.18
CA TRP A 820 21.92 -33.21 -17.35
C TRP A 820 20.91 -33.81 -16.36
N LEU A 821 20.15 -32.98 -15.65
CA LEU A 821 19.09 -33.42 -14.73
C LEU A 821 17.96 -34.14 -15.47
N GLY A 822 17.57 -33.66 -16.66
CA GLY A 822 16.58 -34.30 -17.53
C GLY A 822 17.03 -35.71 -17.94
N ARG A 823 18.27 -35.86 -18.44
CA ARG A 823 18.85 -37.15 -18.80
C ARG A 823 18.92 -38.11 -17.61
N MET A 824 19.31 -37.63 -16.43
CA MET A 824 19.36 -38.43 -15.20
C MET A 824 17.97 -38.89 -14.75
N ARG A 825 16.97 -38.00 -14.82
CA ARG A 825 15.58 -38.33 -14.51
C ARG A 825 15.01 -39.35 -15.47
N GLU A 826 15.20 -39.17 -16.78
CA GLU A 826 14.77 -40.14 -17.77
C GLU A 826 15.43 -41.51 -17.57
N ALA A 827 16.72 -41.56 -17.25
CA ALA A 827 17.40 -42.80 -16.93
C ALA A 827 16.81 -43.48 -15.67
N GLN A 828 16.49 -42.70 -14.63
CA GLN A 828 15.83 -43.20 -13.42
C GLN A 828 14.40 -43.71 -13.70
N ASP A 829 13.62 -42.97 -14.49
CA ASP A 829 12.25 -43.32 -14.87
C ASP A 829 12.23 -44.59 -15.72
N ARG A 830 13.19 -44.76 -16.65
CA ARG A 830 13.39 -46.01 -17.41
C ARG A 830 13.71 -47.18 -16.49
N GLN A 831 14.57 -47.00 -15.48
CA GLN A 831 14.88 -48.04 -14.50
C GLN A 831 13.69 -48.39 -13.61
N ARG A 832 12.92 -47.39 -13.15
CA ARG A 832 11.69 -47.56 -12.37
C ARG A 832 10.65 -48.34 -13.20
N ALA A 833 10.38 -47.91 -14.43
CA ALA A 833 9.45 -48.56 -15.34
C ALA A 833 9.85 -50.01 -15.67
N HIS A 834 11.15 -50.29 -15.87
CA HIS A 834 11.64 -51.67 -16.06
C HIS A 834 11.43 -52.52 -14.80
N MET A 835 11.72 -52.00 -13.61
CA MET A 835 11.47 -52.70 -12.35
C MET A 835 9.98 -52.97 -12.14
N GLU A 836 9.10 -52.01 -12.39
CA GLU A 836 7.65 -52.17 -12.32
C GLU A 836 7.13 -53.23 -13.29
N LYS A 837 7.58 -53.20 -14.55
CA LYS A 837 7.25 -54.24 -15.55
C LYS A 837 7.65 -55.63 -15.06
N THR A 838 8.86 -55.78 -14.50
CA THR A 838 9.29 -57.07 -13.94
C THR A 838 8.50 -57.49 -12.69
N ILE A 839 8.09 -56.54 -11.84
CA ILE A 839 7.23 -56.81 -10.68
C ILE A 839 5.84 -57.30 -11.14
N GLN A 840 5.25 -56.63 -12.13
CA GLN A 840 3.95 -57.00 -12.72
C GLN A 840 4.01 -58.37 -13.39
N GLN A 841 5.06 -58.65 -14.18
CA GLN A 841 5.29 -59.95 -14.81
C GLN A 841 5.45 -61.06 -13.76
N ASN A 842 6.26 -60.83 -12.72
CA ASN A 842 6.46 -61.81 -11.65
C ASN A 842 5.21 -62.06 -10.80
N LEU A 843 4.39 -61.02 -10.55
CA LEU A 843 3.08 -61.16 -9.90
C LEU A 843 2.09 -61.93 -10.77
N LYS A 844 2.02 -61.63 -12.08
CA LYS A 844 1.13 -62.31 -13.03
C LYS A 844 1.52 -63.78 -13.19
N ALA A 845 2.81 -64.06 -13.39
CA ALA A 845 3.34 -65.41 -13.49
C ALA A 845 3.23 -66.20 -12.17
N GLY A 846 3.44 -65.54 -11.02
CA GLY A 846 3.26 -66.14 -9.70
C GLY A 846 1.81 -66.50 -9.39
N ARG A 847 0.84 -65.66 -9.82
CA ARG A 847 -0.60 -65.94 -9.66
C ARG A 847 -1.12 -67.00 -10.64
N ALA A 848 -0.60 -67.03 -11.87
CA ALA A 848 -1.01 -68.00 -12.88
C ALA A 848 -0.50 -69.42 -12.58
N ASN A 849 0.70 -69.54 -12.01
CA ASN A 849 1.36 -70.84 -11.78
C ASN A 849 1.47 -71.22 -10.27
N ASP A 850 0.82 -70.48 -9.37
CA ASP A 850 0.89 -70.60 -7.90
C ASP A 850 2.32 -70.69 -7.31
N ASP A 851 3.27 -70.01 -7.94
CA ASP A 851 4.69 -70.07 -7.61
C ASP A 851 5.05 -69.02 -6.54
N GLN A 852 5.10 -69.46 -5.28
CA GLN A 852 5.36 -68.59 -4.12
C GLN A 852 6.71 -67.87 -4.18
N ASN A 853 7.71 -68.43 -4.87
CA ASN A 853 9.03 -67.81 -5.00
C ASN A 853 9.00 -66.56 -5.87
N LYS A 854 8.22 -66.57 -6.96
CA LYS A 854 8.03 -65.40 -7.83
C LYS A 854 7.23 -64.29 -7.15
N ILE A 855 6.25 -64.65 -6.34
CA ILE A 855 5.50 -63.69 -5.51
C ILE A 855 6.40 -63.04 -4.45
N ARG A 856 7.28 -63.82 -3.79
CA ARG A 856 8.28 -63.28 -2.85
C ARG A 856 9.30 -62.39 -3.57
N GLN A 857 9.75 -62.77 -4.76
CA GLN A 857 10.68 -61.97 -5.57
C GLN A 857 10.06 -60.63 -6.00
N ALA A 858 8.77 -60.63 -6.39
CA ALA A 858 8.03 -59.41 -6.69
C ALA A 858 7.90 -58.49 -5.47
N LYS A 859 7.52 -59.02 -4.30
CA LYS A 859 7.45 -58.26 -3.03
C LYS A 859 8.82 -57.71 -2.60
N SER A 860 9.90 -58.46 -2.80
CA SER A 860 11.27 -57.99 -2.52
C SER A 860 11.71 -56.86 -3.45
N ARG A 861 11.39 -56.95 -4.75
CA ARG A 861 11.66 -55.89 -5.73
C ARG A 861 10.79 -54.65 -5.50
N GLN A 862 9.53 -54.84 -5.09
CA GLN A 862 8.63 -53.76 -4.69
C GLN A 862 9.20 -53.01 -3.49
N LYS A 863 9.62 -53.72 -2.43
CA LYS A 863 10.33 -53.11 -1.31
C LYS A 863 11.63 -52.39 -1.71
N LYS A 864 12.35 -52.88 -2.72
CA LYS A 864 13.55 -52.21 -3.27
C LYS A 864 13.19 -50.92 -4.04
N LEU A 865 12.07 -50.92 -4.76
CA LEU A 865 11.55 -49.73 -5.44
C LEU A 865 11.11 -48.68 -4.42
N ASP A 866 10.37 -49.10 -3.40
CA ASP A 866 9.81 -48.26 -2.34
C ASP A 866 10.90 -47.69 -1.41
N ASP A 867 11.86 -48.53 -0.98
CA ASP A 867 12.87 -48.13 0.03
C ASP A 867 14.21 -47.67 -0.56
N ARG A 868 14.54 -47.98 -1.83
CA ARG A 868 15.90 -47.80 -2.41
C ARG A 868 15.95 -47.09 -3.76
N SER A 869 14.86 -46.59 -4.31
CA SER A 869 14.91 -45.83 -5.57
C SER A 869 15.38 -44.38 -5.33
N GLY A 870 16.67 -44.12 -5.48
CA GLY A 870 17.26 -42.78 -5.36
C GLY A 870 18.76 -42.77 -5.61
N MET A 871 19.41 -41.62 -5.40
CA MET A 871 20.82 -41.38 -5.76
C MET A 871 21.76 -42.45 -5.14
N GLN A 872 22.51 -43.16 -5.99
CA GLN A 872 23.41 -44.24 -5.55
C GLN A 872 24.81 -43.73 -5.18
N VAL A 873 25.15 -42.54 -5.67
CA VAL A 873 26.45 -41.89 -5.53
C VAL A 873 26.25 -40.59 -4.77
N ASN A 874 27.11 -40.27 -3.82
CA ASN A 874 27.09 -39.01 -3.08
C ASN A 874 27.70 -37.87 -3.92
N ALA A 875 27.56 -36.63 -3.45
CA ALA A 875 28.11 -35.44 -4.11
C ALA A 875 29.64 -35.47 -4.32
N ARG A 876 30.36 -36.40 -3.67
CA ARG A 876 31.82 -36.61 -3.79
C ARG A 876 32.19 -37.80 -4.68
N GLY A 877 31.23 -38.40 -5.40
CA GLY A 877 31.49 -39.53 -6.32
C GLY A 877 31.58 -40.91 -5.67
N GLY A 878 31.41 -41.04 -4.35
CA GLY A 878 31.44 -42.31 -3.62
C GLY A 878 30.04 -42.91 -3.39
N ARG A 879 29.96 -44.16 -2.92
CA ARG A 879 28.67 -44.80 -2.56
C ARG A 879 27.92 -44.01 -1.48
N PHE A 880 26.66 -43.67 -1.75
CA PHE A 880 25.79 -42.92 -0.84
C PHE A 880 25.41 -43.73 0.42
N LYS A 881 25.64 -43.16 1.60
CA LYS A 881 25.29 -43.74 2.91
C LYS A 881 24.32 -42.83 3.68
N LEU A 882 23.12 -43.36 3.96
CA LEU A 882 21.95 -42.65 4.51
C LEU A 882 22.26 -41.69 5.68
N ASN A 883 22.82 -42.18 6.80
CA ASN A 883 23.07 -41.36 8.00
C ASN A 883 24.46 -40.70 8.04
N ARG A 884 25.25 -40.84 6.96
CA ARG A 884 26.57 -40.18 6.84
C ARG A 884 26.50 -38.97 5.92
N ASP A 885 25.74 -39.08 4.84
CA ASP A 885 25.74 -38.10 3.75
C ASP A 885 24.52 -37.14 3.83
N LEU A 886 23.48 -37.44 4.64
CA LEU A 886 22.36 -36.54 4.96
C LEU A 886 22.46 -36.02 6.40
N ALA A 887 22.13 -34.75 6.62
CA ALA A 887 22.02 -34.19 7.97
C ALA A 887 20.74 -34.69 8.66
N GLY A 888 20.87 -35.24 9.87
CA GLY A 888 19.76 -35.81 10.65
C GLY A 888 19.74 -37.33 10.69
N PHE A 889 18.82 -37.91 11.48
CA PHE A 889 18.64 -39.36 11.59
C PHE A 889 17.44 -39.79 10.73
N HIS A 890 17.70 -40.56 9.66
CA HIS A 890 16.69 -40.93 8.67
C HIS A 890 16.42 -42.45 8.71
N LEU A 891 15.15 -42.86 8.63
CA LEU A 891 14.72 -44.28 8.69
C LEU A 891 14.44 -44.84 7.28
N THR A 892 13.87 -44.00 6.41
CA THR A 892 13.69 -44.07 4.95
C THR A 892 13.50 -42.59 4.53
N SER A 893 13.90 -42.03 3.39
CA SER A 893 14.23 -42.50 2.05
C SER A 893 15.54 -41.86 1.55
N ARG A 894 15.94 -42.19 0.32
CA ARG A 894 16.88 -41.39 -0.48
C ARG A 894 16.10 -40.20 -1.03
N ASP A 895 16.71 -39.01 -1.10
CA ASP A 895 16.12 -37.87 -1.82
C ASP A 895 15.75 -38.33 -3.23
N GLU A 896 14.48 -38.19 -3.60
CA GLU A 896 14.12 -38.29 -5.01
C GLU A 896 14.90 -37.22 -5.76
N LEU A 897 15.33 -37.51 -6.99
CA LEU A 897 15.79 -36.45 -7.88
C LEU A 897 14.58 -35.56 -8.17
N GLU A 898 14.33 -34.57 -7.30
CA GLU A 898 13.47 -33.45 -7.62
C GLU A 898 14.17 -32.68 -8.72
N ALA A 899 13.87 -33.05 -9.98
CA ALA A 899 14.15 -32.16 -11.08
C ALA A 899 13.50 -30.81 -10.72
N PRO A 900 14.25 -29.70 -10.82
CA PRO A 900 13.71 -28.37 -10.56
C PRO A 900 12.37 -28.27 -11.27
N VAL A 901 11.32 -27.89 -10.53
CA VAL A 901 9.99 -27.68 -11.11
C VAL A 901 10.20 -26.76 -12.32
N GLU A 902 9.88 -27.24 -13.52
CA GLU A 902 10.01 -26.41 -14.71
C GLU A 902 9.10 -25.20 -14.52
N GLU A 903 9.72 -24.04 -14.29
CA GLU A 903 8.99 -22.79 -14.36
C GLU A 903 8.43 -22.69 -15.77
N ARG A 904 7.13 -22.39 -15.85
CA ARG A 904 6.49 -22.21 -17.15
C ARG A 904 7.23 -21.09 -17.86
N PRO A 905 7.86 -21.34 -19.03
CA PRO A 905 8.53 -20.30 -19.75
C PRO A 905 7.54 -19.19 -20.07
N VAL A 906 8.00 -17.95 -20.01
CA VAL A 906 7.20 -16.83 -20.52
C VAL A 906 7.12 -17.02 -22.03
N VAL A 907 5.94 -17.38 -22.53
CA VAL A 907 5.68 -17.49 -23.97
C VAL A 907 4.80 -16.32 -24.36
N ILE A 908 5.22 -15.59 -25.40
CA ILE A 908 4.43 -14.53 -26.03
C ILE A 908 4.11 -15.01 -27.43
N ALA A 909 2.82 -15.19 -27.72
CA ALA A 909 2.36 -15.50 -29.05
C ALA A 909 1.70 -14.25 -29.67
N LEU A 910 2.16 -13.86 -30.86
CA LEU A 910 1.59 -12.73 -31.60
C LEU A 910 0.60 -13.27 -32.66
N PRO A 911 -0.62 -12.73 -32.76
CA PRO A 911 -1.59 -13.21 -33.74
C PRO A 911 -1.13 -12.89 -35.16
N ALA A 912 -1.26 -13.87 -36.07
CA ALA A 912 -0.86 -13.69 -37.47
C ALA A 912 -1.69 -12.58 -38.16
N PRO A 913 -1.05 -11.71 -38.95
CA PRO A 913 -1.75 -10.71 -39.76
C PRO A 913 -2.60 -11.38 -40.85
N PRO A 914 -3.71 -10.75 -41.28
CA PRO A 914 -4.49 -11.28 -42.40
C PRO A 914 -3.77 -11.04 -43.73
N ASP A 915 -4.06 -11.89 -44.72
CA ASP A 915 -3.43 -11.81 -46.04
C ASP A 915 -3.83 -10.53 -46.81
N LEU A 916 -2.83 -9.90 -47.44
CA LEU A 916 -3.03 -8.79 -48.36
C LEU A 916 -3.23 -9.33 -49.77
N ARG A 917 -4.37 -8.99 -50.41
CA ARG A 917 -4.69 -9.45 -51.77
C ARG A 917 -3.75 -8.92 -52.86
N PHE A 918 -3.09 -7.80 -52.63
CA PHE A 918 -2.17 -7.19 -53.57
C PHE A 918 -0.83 -6.92 -52.87
N PRO A 919 0.30 -7.35 -53.46
CA PRO A 919 1.62 -7.02 -52.92
C PRO A 919 1.91 -5.53 -53.11
N GLY A 920 2.53 -4.91 -52.11
CA GLY A 920 2.91 -3.50 -52.15
C GLY A 920 3.53 -3.03 -50.83
N SER A 921 4.10 -1.82 -50.83
CA SER A 921 4.59 -1.18 -49.61
C SER A 921 3.42 -0.87 -48.67
N LEU A 922 3.56 -1.23 -47.40
CA LEU A 922 2.58 -0.89 -46.37
C LEU A 922 2.57 0.62 -46.11
N VAL A 923 3.76 1.21 -45.90
CA VAL A 923 3.95 2.64 -45.66
C VAL A 923 5.17 3.12 -46.46
N SER A 924 5.04 4.26 -47.12
CA SER A 924 6.12 4.90 -47.87
C SER A 924 6.13 6.40 -47.57
N LEU A 925 7.25 6.89 -47.05
CA LEU A 925 7.58 8.31 -46.94
C LEU A 925 8.45 8.70 -48.14
N ASP A 926 8.08 9.74 -48.87
CA ASP A 926 8.88 10.32 -49.95
C ASP A 926 9.25 11.77 -49.60
N ARG A 927 10.54 11.99 -49.33
CA ARG A 927 11.14 13.29 -48.98
C ARG A 927 10.32 14.06 -47.95
N ALA A 928 9.83 13.36 -46.94
CA ALA A 928 8.96 13.92 -45.92
C ALA A 928 9.74 14.83 -44.97
N SER A 929 9.27 16.05 -44.81
CA SER A 929 9.80 17.08 -43.91
C SER A 929 8.71 17.57 -42.97
N PHE A 930 9.01 17.73 -41.69
CA PHE A 930 8.03 18.14 -40.67
C PHE A 930 8.59 19.19 -39.69
N ARG A 931 7.74 20.18 -39.35
CA ARG A 931 7.98 21.18 -38.30
C ARG A 931 6.72 21.38 -37.44
N TYR A 932 6.91 21.64 -36.15
CA TYR A 932 5.80 21.85 -35.21
C TYR A 932 5.13 23.23 -35.33
N SER A 933 5.89 24.26 -35.74
CA SER A 933 5.37 25.60 -36.00
C SER A 933 6.09 26.22 -37.19
N ALA A 934 5.45 27.17 -37.85
CA ALA A 934 6.00 27.80 -39.06
C ALA A 934 7.39 28.44 -38.81
N GLY A 935 7.59 29.02 -37.62
CA GLY A 935 8.86 29.64 -37.20
C GLY A 935 9.91 28.69 -36.58
N ALA A 936 9.56 27.44 -36.28
CA ALA A 936 10.50 26.48 -35.70
C ALA A 936 11.33 25.77 -36.78
N ALA A 937 12.54 25.34 -36.41
CA ALA A 937 13.36 24.51 -37.28
C ALA A 937 12.66 23.18 -37.60
N ALA A 938 12.80 22.71 -38.84
CA ALA A 938 12.31 21.39 -39.24
C ALA A 938 13.01 20.29 -38.42
N VAL A 939 12.19 19.47 -37.76
CA VAL A 939 12.61 18.38 -36.87
C VAL A 939 12.94 17.13 -37.68
N VAL A 940 12.18 16.89 -38.75
CA VAL A 940 12.42 15.84 -39.75
C VAL A 940 12.62 16.52 -41.10
N ARG A 941 13.64 16.10 -41.86
CA ARG A 941 14.08 16.77 -43.10
C ARG A 941 14.34 15.73 -44.19
N ASP A 942 13.58 15.84 -45.28
CA ASP A 942 13.70 15.09 -46.52
C ASP A 942 13.89 13.58 -46.30
N VAL A 943 13.08 13.01 -45.41
CA VAL A 943 13.17 11.59 -45.06
C VAL A 943 12.39 10.74 -46.06
N SER A 944 13.08 9.79 -46.68
CA SER A 944 12.48 8.74 -47.50
C SER A 944 12.64 7.38 -46.81
N LEU A 945 11.53 6.67 -46.60
CA LEU A 945 11.49 5.39 -45.88
C LEU A 945 10.34 4.54 -46.41
N THR A 946 10.61 3.29 -46.77
CA THR A 946 9.61 2.32 -47.23
C THR A 946 9.57 1.10 -46.31
N VAL A 947 8.36 0.70 -45.92
CA VAL A 947 8.09 -0.48 -45.07
C VAL A 947 7.21 -1.45 -45.85
N GLY A 948 7.74 -2.63 -46.14
CA GLY A 948 7.01 -3.76 -46.76
C GLY A 948 6.43 -4.74 -45.73
N MET A 949 5.66 -5.73 -46.21
CA MET A 949 5.19 -6.83 -45.37
C MET A 949 6.37 -7.72 -44.94
N GLY A 950 6.43 -8.11 -43.67
CA GLY A 950 7.53 -8.92 -43.12
C GLY A 950 8.84 -8.15 -42.88
N ASP A 951 8.93 -6.87 -43.26
CA ASP A 951 10.12 -6.05 -43.02
C ASP A 951 10.43 -5.92 -41.52
N ARG A 952 11.72 -5.80 -41.22
CA ARG A 952 12.25 -5.47 -39.90
C ARG A 952 13.05 -4.19 -40.00
N VAL A 953 12.48 -3.12 -39.46
CA VAL A 953 13.05 -1.78 -39.56
C VAL A 953 13.40 -1.29 -38.16
N GLY A 954 14.69 -1.14 -37.88
CA GLY A 954 15.19 -0.52 -36.67
C GLY A 954 15.44 0.97 -36.86
N ILE A 955 15.09 1.81 -35.88
CA ILE A 955 15.40 3.25 -35.90
C ILE A 955 16.17 3.59 -34.63
N VAL A 956 17.44 3.98 -34.80
CA VAL A 956 18.32 4.41 -33.72
C VAL A 956 18.65 5.90 -33.83
N GLY A 957 18.85 6.56 -32.70
CA GLY A 957 19.17 7.99 -32.67
C GLY A 957 19.18 8.55 -31.25
N LEU A 958 19.87 9.67 -31.05
CA LEU A 958 19.92 10.37 -29.76
C LEU A 958 18.56 10.96 -29.37
N ASN A 959 18.38 11.26 -28.09
CA ASN A 959 17.20 11.96 -27.62
C ASN A 959 17.11 13.36 -28.25
N GLY A 960 15.90 13.73 -28.71
CA GLY A 960 15.68 14.96 -29.46
C GLY A 960 16.07 14.92 -30.93
N ALA A 961 16.51 13.77 -31.48
CA ALA A 961 16.83 13.65 -32.91
C ALA A 961 15.61 13.68 -33.85
N GLY A 962 14.39 13.55 -33.29
CA GLY A 962 13.12 13.53 -34.05
C GLY A 962 12.46 12.15 -34.18
N LYS A 963 12.89 11.13 -33.40
CA LYS A 963 12.39 9.74 -33.51
C LYS A 963 10.88 9.64 -33.36
N SER A 964 10.32 10.17 -32.26
CA SER A 964 8.88 10.16 -32.03
C SER A 964 8.12 10.99 -33.07
N THR A 965 8.74 12.04 -33.63
CA THR A 965 8.16 12.81 -34.74
C THR A 965 8.09 11.99 -36.02
N LEU A 966 9.14 11.22 -36.34
CA LEU A 966 9.15 10.27 -37.46
C LEU A 966 8.10 9.16 -37.27
N VAL A 967 7.98 8.63 -36.06
CA VAL A 967 6.94 7.64 -35.70
C VAL A 967 5.53 8.20 -35.91
N ARG A 968 5.27 9.45 -35.52
CA ARG A 968 3.96 10.10 -35.78
C ARG A 968 3.64 10.21 -37.27
N LEU A 969 4.63 10.50 -38.11
CA LEU A 969 4.46 10.50 -39.58
C LEU A 969 4.15 9.10 -40.12
N LEU A 970 4.69 8.03 -39.51
CA LEU A 970 4.43 6.65 -39.92
C LEU A 970 3.05 6.13 -39.49
N VAL A 971 2.57 6.56 -38.31
CA VAL A 971 1.30 6.12 -37.72
C VAL A 971 0.11 6.93 -38.25
N ASP A 972 0.36 8.11 -38.80
CA ASP A 972 -0.65 9.06 -39.32
C ASP A 972 -1.58 9.60 -38.21
N ASP A 973 -0.96 10.06 -37.11
CA ASP A 973 -1.63 10.58 -35.91
C ASP A 973 -2.11 12.05 -36.08
N GLY A 974 -2.67 12.37 -37.25
CA GLY A 974 -3.14 13.72 -37.59
C GLY A 974 -2.05 14.74 -37.93
N SER A 975 -0.81 14.29 -38.15
CA SER A 975 0.33 15.14 -38.53
C SER A 975 0.77 14.86 -39.97
N ALA A 976 0.22 15.61 -40.92
CA ALA A 976 0.71 15.58 -42.30
C ALA A 976 2.13 16.18 -42.38
N PRO A 977 3.01 15.67 -43.26
CA PRO A 977 4.29 16.30 -43.50
C PRO A 977 4.08 17.74 -44.01
N THR A 978 4.95 18.65 -43.60
CA THR A 978 4.95 20.03 -44.08
C THR A 978 5.38 20.11 -45.55
N SER A 979 6.24 19.18 -45.99
CA SER A 979 6.65 19.00 -47.38
C SER A 979 6.98 17.53 -47.63
N GLY A 980 6.85 17.06 -48.87
CA GLY A 980 6.93 15.64 -49.23
C GLY A 980 5.58 14.93 -49.16
N ALA A 981 5.57 13.61 -49.29
CA ALA A 981 4.36 12.79 -49.33
C ALA A 981 4.45 11.55 -48.43
N VAL A 982 3.31 11.13 -47.89
CA VAL A 982 3.14 9.84 -47.19
C VAL A 982 2.10 9.02 -47.95
N ALA A 983 2.49 7.82 -48.39
CA ALA A 983 1.60 6.87 -49.05
C ALA A 983 1.43 5.62 -48.16
N THR A 984 0.19 5.14 -48.04
CA THR A 984 -0.16 3.98 -47.21
C THR A 984 -1.01 3.00 -48.01
N HIS A 985 -0.88 1.71 -47.73
CA HIS A 985 -1.69 0.69 -48.40
C HIS A 985 -3.17 0.81 -47.96
N PRO A 986 -4.17 0.76 -48.87
CA PRO A 986 -5.57 1.05 -48.55
C PRO A 986 -6.22 0.13 -47.49
N ARG A 987 -5.71 -1.10 -47.34
CA ARG A 987 -6.18 -2.08 -46.34
C ARG A 987 -5.24 -2.24 -45.15
N LEU A 988 -4.27 -1.34 -45.02
CA LEU A 988 -3.29 -1.40 -43.94
C LEU A 988 -3.98 -1.30 -42.58
N ARG A 989 -3.64 -2.22 -41.69
CA ARG A 989 -3.92 -2.12 -40.25
C ARG A 989 -2.60 -1.92 -39.54
N ARG A 990 -2.43 -0.79 -38.88
CA ARG A 990 -1.25 -0.51 -38.06
C ARG A 990 -1.63 -0.57 -36.60
N ALA A 991 -0.68 -0.96 -35.77
CA ALA A 991 -0.74 -0.79 -34.32
C ALA A 991 0.49 -0.02 -33.87
N TYR A 992 0.29 0.90 -32.92
CA TYR A 992 1.35 1.75 -32.39
C TYR A 992 1.41 1.60 -30.88
N TYR A 993 2.55 1.15 -30.38
CA TYR A 993 2.88 1.16 -28.96
C TYR A 993 3.64 2.45 -28.65
N SER A 994 3.00 3.35 -27.88
CA SER A 994 3.59 4.62 -27.49
C SER A 994 4.47 4.48 -26.25
N GLN A 995 5.48 5.33 -26.14
CA GLN A 995 6.33 5.42 -24.95
C GLN A 995 5.53 5.74 -23.66
N HIS A 996 4.37 6.38 -23.78
CA HIS A 996 3.53 6.80 -22.65
C HIS A 996 2.41 5.83 -22.31
N ALA A 997 2.28 4.70 -23.02
CA ALA A 997 1.13 3.81 -22.90
C ALA A 997 0.95 3.26 -21.48
N VAL A 998 2.05 2.92 -20.78
CA VAL A 998 1.99 2.44 -19.39
C VAL A 998 1.47 3.53 -18.44
N ASP A 999 1.89 4.77 -18.63
CA ASP A 999 1.47 5.89 -17.77
C ASP A 999 0.01 6.26 -18.02
N GLU A 1000 -0.47 6.17 -19.27
CA GLU A 1000 -1.88 6.31 -19.64
C GLU A 1000 -2.74 5.23 -18.97
N LEU A 1001 -2.33 3.96 -19.04
CA LEU A 1001 -3.03 2.87 -18.36
C LEU A 1001 -3.04 3.04 -16.83
N ARG A 1002 -1.95 3.55 -16.25
CA ARG A 1002 -1.89 3.88 -14.81
C ARG A 1002 -2.81 5.04 -14.46
N ALA A 1003 -2.89 6.07 -15.30
CA ALA A 1003 -3.80 7.19 -15.10
C ALA A 1003 -5.26 6.70 -15.16
N LEU A 1004 -5.58 5.83 -16.13
CA LEU A 1004 -6.90 5.20 -16.25
C LEU A 1004 -7.24 4.32 -15.03
N GLY A 1005 -6.29 3.53 -14.55
CA GLY A 1005 -6.46 2.74 -13.33
C GLY A 1005 -6.64 3.59 -12.07
N ARG A 1006 -6.07 4.80 -12.03
CA ARG A 1006 -6.29 5.77 -10.95
C ARG A 1006 -7.67 6.43 -11.02
N SER A 1007 -8.17 6.74 -12.21
CA SER A 1007 -9.52 7.28 -12.38
C SER A 1007 -10.61 6.22 -12.13
N GLU A 1008 -10.35 4.97 -12.51
CA GLU A 1008 -11.29 3.85 -12.37
C GLU A 1008 -10.66 2.72 -11.53
N PRO A 1009 -10.72 2.77 -10.18
CA PRO A 1009 -9.96 1.87 -9.30
C PRO A 1009 -10.43 0.40 -9.33
N ALA A 1010 -11.59 0.12 -9.92
CA ALA A 1010 -12.12 -1.24 -10.10
C ALA A 1010 -11.87 -1.82 -11.50
N LEU A 1011 -11.34 -1.02 -12.44
CA LEU A 1011 -11.11 -1.44 -13.81
C LEU A 1011 -10.01 -2.51 -13.86
N THR A 1012 -10.28 -3.64 -14.52
CA THR A 1012 -9.34 -4.75 -14.72
C THR A 1012 -8.94 -4.86 -16.20
N ALA A 1013 -7.80 -5.53 -16.48
CA ALA A 1013 -7.32 -5.72 -17.84
C ALA A 1013 -8.36 -6.40 -18.75
N LEU A 1014 -9.09 -7.40 -18.21
CA LEU A 1014 -10.19 -8.05 -18.92
C LEU A 1014 -11.30 -7.06 -19.25
N SER A 1015 -11.78 -6.29 -18.27
CA SER A 1015 -12.86 -5.32 -18.52
C SER A 1015 -12.48 -4.23 -19.51
N LEU A 1016 -11.21 -3.78 -19.49
CA LEU A 1016 -10.70 -2.79 -20.43
C LEU A 1016 -10.68 -3.36 -21.84
N LEU A 1017 -10.12 -4.56 -22.04
CA LEU A 1017 -10.04 -5.15 -23.37
C LEU A 1017 -11.43 -5.56 -23.90
N THR A 1018 -12.34 -6.04 -23.05
CA THR A 1018 -13.74 -6.30 -23.44
C THR A 1018 -14.44 -5.02 -23.91
N ARG A 1019 -14.15 -3.87 -23.28
CA ARG A 1019 -14.64 -2.57 -23.73
C ARG A 1019 -14.05 -2.16 -25.08
N ASP A 1020 -12.76 -2.37 -25.30
CA ASP A 1020 -12.09 -2.01 -26.56
C ASP A 1020 -12.55 -2.84 -27.76
N VAL A 1021 -12.85 -4.12 -27.50
CA VAL A 1021 -13.33 -5.10 -28.49
C VAL A 1021 -14.78 -4.83 -28.91
N ASP A 1022 -15.57 -4.19 -28.04
CA ASP A 1022 -16.96 -3.78 -28.31
C ASP A 1022 -17.83 -4.92 -28.89
N GLY A 1023 -17.71 -6.11 -28.29
CA GLY A 1023 -18.47 -7.31 -28.67
C GLY A 1023 -17.97 -8.08 -29.90
N GLN A 1024 -16.85 -7.70 -30.53
CA GLN A 1024 -16.28 -8.44 -31.67
C GLN A 1024 -15.62 -9.78 -31.30
N LEU A 1025 -15.19 -9.93 -30.04
CA LEU A 1025 -14.66 -11.16 -29.46
C LEU A 1025 -15.46 -11.50 -28.21
N ASP A 1026 -15.69 -12.79 -27.99
CA ASP A 1026 -16.24 -13.29 -26.72
C ASP A 1026 -15.22 -13.13 -25.58
N GLU A 1027 -15.69 -13.01 -24.35
CA GLU A 1027 -14.90 -12.95 -23.13
C GLU A 1027 -13.90 -14.11 -23.01
N GLY A 1028 -14.27 -15.30 -23.50
CA GLY A 1028 -13.36 -16.46 -23.59
C GLY A 1028 -12.16 -16.20 -24.52
N GLN A 1029 -12.40 -15.57 -25.67
CA GLN A 1029 -11.35 -15.21 -26.64
C GLN A 1029 -10.50 -14.05 -26.11
N VAL A 1030 -11.10 -13.07 -25.43
CA VAL A 1030 -10.40 -11.97 -24.76
C VAL A 1030 -9.45 -12.51 -23.68
N ARG A 1031 -9.92 -13.47 -22.87
CA ARG A 1031 -9.05 -14.18 -21.91
C ARG A 1031 -7.95 -14.97 -22.59
N GLY A 1032 -8.23 -15.61 -23.72
CA GLY A 1032 -7.25 -16.32 -24.54
C GLY A 1032 -6.11 -15.39 -24.97
N LEU A 1033 -6.44 -14.25 -25.59
CA LEU A 1033 -5.46 -13.26 -26.05
C LEU A 1033 -4.63 -12.66 -24.91
N LEU A 1034 -5.27 -12.32 -23.77
CA LEU A 1034 -4.54 -11.88 -22.59
C LEU A 1034 -3.60 -12.98 -22.06
N GLY A 1035 -4.04 -14.24 -22.10
CA GLY A 1035 -3.24 -15.41 -21.73
C GLY A 1035 -2.02 -15.62 -22.63
N GLU A 1036 -2.19 -15.52 -23.95
CA GLU A 1036 -1.14 -15.64 -24.98
C GLU A 1036 -0.05 -14.57 -24.86
N LEU A 1037 -0.39 -13.42 -24.28
CA LEU A 1037 0.53 -12.32 -24.01
C LEU A 1037 1.06 -12.33 -22.56
N GLY A 1038 0.80 -13.40 -21.79
CA GLY A 1038 1.35 -13.58 -20.46
C GLY A 1038 0.55 -12.92 -19.32
N LEU A 1039 -0.76 -12.71 -19.49
CA LEU A 1039 -1.72 -12.27 -18.45
C LEU A 1039 -2.82 -13.33 -18.21
N PRO A 1040 -2.50 -14.47 -17.60
CA PRO A 1040 -3.46 -15.57 -17.45
C PRO A 1040 -4.47 -15.37 -16.32
N GLY A 1041 -5.70 -15.88 -16.54
CA GLY A 1041 -6.69 -16.17 -15.50
C GLY A 1041 -7.03 -14.99 -14.60
N ARG A 1042 -6.81 -15.17 -13.28
CA ARG A 1042 -7.19 -14.20 -12.23
C ARG A 1042 -6.43 -12.88 -12.30
N ILE A 1043 -5.22 -12.87 -12.85
CA ILE A 1043 -4.43 -11.64 -12.98
C ILE A 1043 -5.14 -10.66 -13.91
N ALA A 1044 -5.73 -11.16 -15.00
CA ALA A 1044 -6.47 -10.33 -15.93
C ALA A 1044 -7.87 -9.95 -15.43
N SER A 1045 -8.55 -10.84 -14.69
CA SER A 1045 -9.95 -10.65 -14.29
C SER A 1045 -10.17 -9.99 -12.95
N ASP A 1046 -9.31 -10.25 -11.96
CA ASP A 1046 -9.58 -9.93 -10.54
C ASP A 1046 -8.71 -8.77 -10.03
N ILE A 1047 -7.55 -8.54 -10.66
CA ILE A 1047 -6.59 -7.52 -10.24
C ILE A 1047 -6.87 -6.21 -11.00
N PRO A 1048 -7.14 -5.09 -10.29
CA PRO A 1048 -7.31 -3.79 -10.93
C PRO A 1048 -6.03 -3.30 -11.62
N LEU A 1049 -6.19 -2.52 -12.69
CA LEU A 1049 -5.10 -1.92 -13.45
C LEU A 1049 -4.13 -1.13 -12.57
N ALA A 1050 -4.62 -0.41 -11.56
CA ALA A 1050 -3.79 0.34 -10.62
C ALA A 1050 -2.81 -0.53 -9.79
N LYS A 1051 -3.07 -1.84 -9.67
CA LYS A 1051 -2.24 -2.80 -8.92
C LYS A 1051 -1.37 -3.66 -9.82
N LEU A 1052 -1.52 -3.59 -11.14
CA LEU A 1052 -0.67 -4.32 -12.07
C LEU A 1052 0.74 -3.72 -12.09
N SER A 1053 1.74 -4.58 -12.21
CA SER A 1053 3.13 -4.17 -12.42
C SER A 1053 3.31 -3.52 -13.80
N GLY A 1054 4.37 -2.73 -13.97
CA GLY A 1054 4.69 -2.09 -15.26
C GLY A 1054 4.73 -3.09 -16.41
N GLY A 1055 5.43 -4.22 -16.25
CA GLY A 1055 5.48 -5.25 -17.29
C GLY A 1055 4.14 -5.93 -17.58
N GLN A 1056 3.25 -6.06 -16.58
CA GLN A 1056 1.88 -6.53 -16.80
C GLN A 1056 1.05 -5.51 -17.58
N LEU A 1057 1.26 -4.21 -17.35
CA LEU A 1057 0.61 -3.15 -18.13
C LEU A 1057 1.11 -3.12 -19.58
N VAL A 1058 2.40 -3.34 -19.83
CA VAL A 1058 2.95 -3.48 -21.19
C VAL A 1058 2.24 -4.62 -21.93
N ARG A 1059 2.12 -5.79 -21.31
CA ARG A 1059 1.41 -6.95 -21.91
C ARG A 1059 -0.08 -6.66 -22.15
N CYS A 1060 -0.72 -5.93 -21.24
CA CYS A 1060 -2.12 -5.52 -21.40
C CYS A 1060 -2.28 -4.59 -22.60
N GLU A 1061 -1.38 -3.62 -22.76
CA GLU A 1061 -1.40 -2.71 -23.90
C GLU A 1061 -1.11 -3.44 -25.21
N LEU A 1062 -0.13 -4.36 -25.23
CA LEU A 1062 0.11 -5.21 -26.40
C LEU A 1062 -1.17 -5.99 -26.79
N ALA A 1063 -1.96 -6.45 -25.83
CA ALA A 1063 -3.24 -7.11 -26.11
C ALA A 1063 -4.26 -6.16 -26.77
N ARG A 1064 -4.33 -4.91 -26.29
CA ARG A 1064 -5.17 -3.84 -26.85
C ARG A 1064 -4.77 -3.47 -28.28
N LEU A 1065 -3.50 -3.64 -28.64
CA LEU A 1065 -2.97 -3.38 -29.98
C LEU A 1065 -3.17 -4.57 -30.92
N LEU A 1066 -2.98 -5.79 -30.42
CA LEU A 1066 -2.89 -7.00 -31.25
C LEU A 1066 -4.25 -7.63 -31.59
N TRP A 1067 -5.31 -7.36 -30.82
CA TRP A 1067 -6.63 -7.97 -31.09
C TRP A 1067 -7.18 -7.63 -32.48
N ARG A 1068 -6.79 -6.48 -33.07
CA ARG A 1068 -7.18 -6.07 -34.44
C ARG A 1068 -6.40 -6.78 -35.56
N ARG A 1069 -5.41 -7.62 -35.21
CA ARG A 1069 -4.48 -8.30 -36.11
C ARG A 1069 -3.80 -7.31 -37.08
N PRO A 1070 -2.91 -6.43 -36.59
CA PRO A 1070 -2.23 -5.44 -37.42
C PRO A 1070 -1.28 -6.11 -38.42
N HIS A 1071 -1.08 -5.49 -39.59
CA HIS A 1071 -0.06 -5.90 -40.56
C HIS A 1071 1.30 -5.23 -40.28
N CYS A 1072 1.29 -4.08 -39.62
CA CYS A 1072 2.49 -3.35 -39.23
C CYS A 1072 2.41 -2.94 -37.77
N LEU A 1073 3.42 -3.30 -36.99
CA LEU A 1073 3.54 -2.97 -35.57
C LEU A 1073 4.68 -1.95 -35.40
N VAL A 1074 4.35 -0.80 -34.84
CA VAL A 1074 5.32 0.26 -34.53
C VAL A 1074 5.51 0.29 -33.02
N LEU A 1075 6.74 0.06 -32.56
CA LEU A 1075 7.08 -0.08 -31.15
C LEU A 1075 8.07 1.00 -30.73
N ASP A 1076 7.66 1.92 -29.86
CA ASP A 1076 8.52 2.98 -29.30
C ASP A 1076 8.88 2.65 -27.84
N GLU A 1077 10.13 2.23 -27.59
CA GLU A 1077 10.69 1.86 -26.28
C GLU A 1077 9.88 0.80 -25.51
N VAL A 1078 9.41 -0.25 -26.21
CA VAL A 1078 8.55 -1.32 -25.65
C VAL A 1078 9.21 -2.17 -24.55
N THR A 1079 10.54 -2.21 -24.49
CA THR A 1079 11.29 -2.99 -23.49
C THR A 1079 11.30 -2.32 -22.12
N THR A 1080 10.85 -1.07 -22.04
CA THR A 1080 10.72 -0.36 -20.77
C THR A 1080 9.76 -1.09 -19.83
N HIS A 1081 10.16 -1.28 -18.58
CA HIS A 1081 9.40 -1.99 -17.53
C HIS A 1081 9.19 -3.51 -17.71
N LEU A 1082 9.70 -4.12 -18.80
CA LEU A 1082 9.67 -5.57 -18.98
C LEU A 1082 10.83 -6.24 -18.23
N ASP A 1083 10.59 -7.44 -17.69
CA ASP A 1083 11.68 -8.25 -17.17
C ASP A 1083 12.43 -8.98 -18.29
N TYR A 1084 13.64 -9.43 -17.94
CA TYR A 1084 14.53 -10.17 -18.82
C TYR A 1084 13.83 -11.35 -19.54
N GLU A 1085 13.01 -12.15 -18.83
CA GLU A 1085 12.32 -13.30 -19.41
C GLU A 1085 11.30 -12.86 -20.47
N THR A 1086 10.57 -11.78 -20.20
CA THR A 1086 9.57 -11.22 -21.13
C THR A 1086 10.21 -10.55 -22.33
N VAL A 1087 11.31 -9.81 -22.15
CA VAL A 1087 12.04 -9.20 -23.26
C VAL A 1087 12.57 -10.30 -24.19
N THR A 1088 13.08 -11.39 -23.64
CA THR A 1088 13.54 -12.55 -24.41
C THR A 1088 12.40 -13.20 -25.19
N ALA A 1089 11.26 -13.44 -24.54
CA ALA A 1089 10.06 -13.98 -25.19
C ALA A 1089 9.54 -13.06 -26.31
N LEU A 1090 9.51 -11.75 -26.06
CA LEU A 1090 9.06 -10.75 -27.01
C LEU A 1090 10.00 -10.63 -28.21
N ARG A 1091 11.32 -10.70 -27.98
CA ARG A 1091 12.35 -10.72 -29.04
C ARG A 1091 12.10 -11.87 -30.00
N VAL A 1092 11.94 -13.09 -29.46
CA VAL A 1092 11.69 -14.30 -30.27
C VAL A 1092 10.38 -14.16 -31.04
N ALA A 1093 9.31 -13.72 -30.39
CA ALA A 1093 8.01 -13.54 -31.02
C ALA A 1093 8.05 -12.52 -32.17
N LEU A 1094 8.67 -11.35 -31.95
CA LEU A 1094 8.78 -10.30 -32.97
C LEU A 1094 9.73 -10.67 -34.11
N SER A 1095 10.80 -11.43 -33.85
CA SER A 1095 11.71 -11.86 -34.91
C SER A 1095 10.98 -12.75 -35.94
N HIS A 1096 10.10 -13.65 -35.46
CA HIS A 1096 9.41 -14.64 -36.30
C HIS A 1096 8.03 -14.20 -36.81
N TRP A 1097 7.39 -13.19 -36.23
CA TRP A 1097 6.04 -12.74 -36.63
C TRP A 1097 5.91 -12.34 -38.12
N ASP A 1098 4.84 -12.71 -38.82
CA ASP A 1098 4.78 -12.49 -40.28
C ASP A 1098 4.50 -11.02 -40.68
N GLY A 1099 4.06 -10.20 -39.74
CA GLY A 1099 3.84 -8.77 -39.97
C GLY A 1099 5.14 -7.96 -40.06
N ALA A 1100 5.01 -6.71 -40.50
CA ALA A 1100 6.10 -5.74 -40.50
C ALA A 1100 6.32 -5.17 -39.10
N VAL A 1101 7.58 -5.02 -38.68
CA VAL A 1101 7.93 -4.42 -37.38
C VAL A 1101 8.81 -3.21 -37.60
N VAL A 1102 8.38 -2.06 -37.07
CA VAL A 1102 9.18 -0.84 -36.96
C VAL A 1102 9.51 -0.64 -35.49
N LEU A 1103 10.78 -0.76 -35.13
CA LEU A 1103 11.24 -0.74 -33.76
C LEU A 1103 12.12 0.48 -33.49
N VAL A 1104 11.72 1.30 -32.52
CA VAL A 1104 12.54 2.35 -31.93
C VAL A 1104 12.94 1.88 -30.53
N SER A 1105 14.21 1.59 -30.33
CA SER A 1105 14.72 1.22 -29.00
C SER A 1105 16.20 1.58 -28.85
N HIS A 1106 16.59 1.81 -27.60
CA HIS A 1106 17.98 1.90 -27.19
C HIS A 1106 18.61 0.58 -26.75
N ASP A 1107 17.82 -0.49 -26.60
CA ASP A 1107 18.27 -1.81 -26.20
C ASP A 1107 18.98 -2.51 -27.38
N ARG A 1108 20.30 -2.67 -27.26
CA ARG A 1108 21.17 -3.18 -28.33
C ARG A 1108 20.87 -4.64 -28.61
N TRP A 1109 20.82 -5.44 -27.55
CA TRP A 1109 20.55 -6.87 -27.63
C TRP A 1109 19.17 -7.12 -28.25
N PHE A 1110 18.13 -6.38 -27.82
CA PHE A 1110 16.79 -6.52 -28.38
C PHE A 1110 16.74 -6.12 -29.87
N MET A 1111 17.41 -5.04 -30.25
CA MET A 1111 17.50 -4.58 -31.65
C MET A 1111 18.25 -5.58 -32.55
N ARG A 1112 19.41 -6.09 -32.14
CA ARG A 1112 20.16 -7.13 -32.87
C ARG A 1112 19.31 -8.37 -33.11
N GLY A 1113 18.53 -8.77 -32.11
CA GLY A 1113 17.63 -9.91 -32.21
C GLY A 1113 16.45 -9.75 -33.16
N VAL A 1114 15.69 -8.67 -32.97
CA VAL A 1114 14.44 -8.44 -33.72
C VAL A 1114 14.73 -7.94 -35.13
N VAL A 1115 15.62 -6.96 -35.24
CA VAL A 1115 15.90 -6.26 -36.50
C VAL A 1115 16.92 -7.01 -37.32
N GLU A 1116 18.10 -7.30 -36.76
CA GLU A 1116 19.23 -7.87 -37.50
C GLU A 1116 19.16 -9.39 -37.62
N GLY A 1117 18.39 -10.04 -36.75
CA GLY A 1117 18.15 -11.48 -36.80
C GLY A 1117 19.25 -12.33 -36.17
N ARG A 1118 20.13 -11.74 -35.34
CA ARG A 1118 21.15 -12.51 -34.61
C ARG A 1118 20.49 -13.52 -33.66
N GLY A 1119 21.06 -14.73 -33.60
CA GLY A 1119 20.60 -15.82 -32.74
C GLY A 1119 20.75 -15.48 -31.25
N LEU A 1120 20.22 -16.33 -30.37
CA LEU A 1120 20.47 -16.23 -28.93
C LEU A 1120 21.87 -16.75 -28.55
N ASP A 1121 22.45 -17.62 -29.40
CA ASP A 1121 23.74 -18.29 -29.19
C ASP A 1121 24.91 -17.62 -29.94
N ASP A 1122 24.64 -16.53 -30.67
CA ASP A 1122 25.60 -15.85 -31.56
C ASP A 1122 26.53 -14.85 -30.83
N ASP A 1123 26.37 -14.70 -29.51
CA ASP A 1123 27.12 -13.74 -28.68
C ASP A 1123 28.27 -14.40 -27.88
N GLY A 1124 28.63 -15.66 -28.16
CA GLY A 1124 29.73 -16.36 -27.47
C GLY A 1124 30.47 -17.36 -28.37
N ASP A 1125 31.70 -16.98 -28.71
CA ASP A 1125 32.79 -17.78 -29.31
C ASP A 1125 32.45 -18.64 -30.55
N GLU A 1126 32.99 -18.20 -31.70
CA GLU A 1126 33.28 -19.04 -32.86
C GLU A 1126 34.29 -20.14 -32.47
N GLU A 1127 33.90 -21.17 -31.72
CA GLU A 1127 34.67 -22.42 -31.62
C GLU A 1127 33.73 -23.65 -31.62
N ASP A 1128 33.69 -24.28 -32.79
CA ASP A 1128 33.48 -25.71 -33.07
C ASP A 1128 32.33 -26.49 -32.41
N GLY A 1129 31.28 -26.73 -33.22
CA GLY A 1129 30.80 -28.09 -33.50
C GLY A 1129 29.64 -28.64 -32.66
N ASP A 1130 28.44 -28.62 -33.22
CA ASP A 1130 27.67 -29.86 -33.52
C ASP A 1130 26.51 -29.53 -34.48
N GLU A 1131 26.52 -30.12 -35.68
CA GLU A 1131 25.41 -30.06 -36.64
C GLU A 1131 24.22 -30.87 -36.10
N GLY A 1132 23.45 -30.26 -35.21
CA GLY A 1132 22.15 -30.74 -34.76
C GLY A 1132 21.03 -30.16 -35.61
N SER A 1133 20.81 -30.71 -36.80
CA SER A 1133 19.76 -30.33 -37.74
C SER A 1133 18.36 -30.25 -37.09
N LEU A 1134 17.87 -29.02 -36.88
CA LEU A 1134 16.44 -28.73 -36.85
C LEU A 1134 16.13 -27.95 -38.13
N ALA A 1135 15.21 -28.50 -38.91
CA ALA A 1135 14.86 -28.06 -40.25
C ALA A 1135 14.76 -26.53 -40.35
N GLU A 1136 15.71 -25.92 -41.07
CA GLU A 1136 15.56 -24.59 -41.65
C GLU A 1136 14.46 -24.71 -42.71
N GLU A 1137 13.21 -24.48 -42.31
CA GLU A 1137 12.17 -24.12 -43.29
C GLU A 1137 12.65 -22.86 -44.01
N GLU A 1138 12.75 -22.94 -45.35
CA GLU A 1138 13.10 -21.86 -46.27
C GLU A 1138 12.17 -20.64 -46.08
N ALA A 1139 12.41 -19.85 -45.04
CA ALA A 1139 11.76 -18.56 -44.85
C ALA A 1139 12.36 -17.59 -45.87
N SER A 1140 11.51 -17.01 -46.71
CA SER A 1140 11.92 -15.96 -47.66
C SER A 1140 12.76 -14.89 -46.93
N PRO A 1141 13.88 -14.42 -47.53
CA PRO A 1141 14.78 -13.50 -46.86
C PRO A 1141 14.05 -12.20 -46.52
N ARG A 1142 13.71 -12.02 -45.25
CA ARG A 1142 13.05 -10.82 -44.73
C ARG A 1142 13.99 -9.64 -44.86
N ARG A 1143 13.51 -8.49 -45.33
CA ARG A 1143 14.33 -7.27 -45.38
C ARG A 1143 14.56 -6.74 -43.96
N ARG A 1144 15.83 -6.69 -43.55
CA ARG A 1144 16.29 -6.26 -42.23
C ARG A 1144 17.17 -5.02 -42.41
N VAL A 1145 16.75 -3.87 -41.89
CA VAL A 1145 17.47 -2.60 -42.05
C VAL A 1145 17.43 -1.77 -40.78
N THR A 1146 18.59 -1.28 -40.36
CA THR A 1146 18.74 -0.34 -39.25
C THR A 1146 19.02 1.06 -39.81
N TYR A 1147 18.19 2.03 -39.42
CA TYR A 1147 18.34 3.43 -39.78
C TYR A 1147 18.81 4.26 -38.60
N ARG A 1148 19.70 5.20 -38.87
CA ARG A 1148 20.11 6.24 -37.95
C ARG A 1148 19.39 7.55 -38.26
N LEU A 1149 18.74 8.12 -37.25
CA LEU A 1149 18.21 9.47 -37.31
C LEU A 1149 19.17 10.45 -36.62
N LYS A 1150 19.66 11.45 -37.37
CA LYS A 1150 20.55 12.49 -36.86
C LYS A 1150 20.13 13.86 -37.38
N ALA A 1151 19.82 14.78 -36.46
CA ALA A 1151 19.43 16.15 -36.79
C ALA A 1151 18.31 16.23 -37.85
N GLY A 1152 17.35 15.31 -37.77
CA GLY A 1152 16.22 15.21 -38.71
C GLY A 1152 16.49 14.49 -40.03
N SER A 1153 17.74 14.13 -40.35
CA SER A 1153 18.09 13.34 -41.52
C SER A 1153 18.19 11.84 -41.18
N LEU A 1154 17.67 10.99 -42.07
CA LEU A 1154 17.67 9.53 -41.93
C LEU A 1154 18.75 8.92 -42.84
N SER A 1155 19.63 8.08 -42.29
CA SER A 1155 20.65 7.35 -43.04
C SER A 1155 20.63 5.85 -42.69
N VAL A 1156 20.91 4.97 -43.64
CA VAL A 1156 21.09 3.54 -43.36
C VAL A 1156 22.40 3.31 -42.60
N LEU A 1157 22.42 2.33 -41.70
CA LEU A 1157 23.63 1.84 -41.04
C LEU A 1157 23.94 0.44 -41.57
N ASP A 1158 25.03 0.31 -42.32
CA ASP A 1158 25.41 -0.97 -42.94
C ASP A 1158 25.95 -1.94 -41.88
N GLY A 1159 26.65 -1.44 -40.87
CA GLY A 1159 27.10 -2.23 -39.70
C GLY A 1159 26.07 -2.29 -38.58
N GLY A 1160 24.81 -1.94 -38.84
CA GLY A 1160 23.71 -2.05 -37.89
C GLY A 1160 23.92 -1.29 -36.58
N VAL A 1161 23.50 -1.91 -35.47
CA VAL A 1161 23.61 -1.36 -34.11
C VAL A 1161 25.07 -1.23 -33.67
N ASP A 1162 25.97 -2.12 -34.11
CA ASP A 1162 27.38 -2.12 -33.71
C ASP A 1162 28.12 -0.88 -34.26
N GLU A 1163 27.84 -0.49 -35.50
CA GLU A 1163 28.38 0.74 -36.08
C GLU A 1163 27.91 1.96 -35.27
N PHE A 1164 26.64 2.00 -34.90
CA PHE A 1164 26.07 3.09 -34.11
C PHE A 1164 26.67 3.15 -32.71
N GLU A 1165 26.89 1.99 -32.09
CA GLU A 1165 27.55 1.86 -30.80
C GLU A 1165 28.98 2.40 -30.84
N ALA A 1166 29.80 1.94 -31.79
CA ALA A 1166 31.18 2.41 -31.94
C ALA A 1166 31.27 3.94 -32.16
N LEU A 1167 30.29 4.52 -32.84
CA LEU A 1167 30.17 5.98 -32.98
C LEU A 1167 29.83 6.68 -31.65
N MET A 1168 29.00 6.07 -30.80
CA MET A 1168 28.69 6.59 -29.47
C MET A 1168 29.87 6.43 -28.51
N GLU A 1169 30.62 5.33 -28.57
CA GLU A 1169 31.84 5.13 -27.79
C GLU A 1169 32.87 6.23 -28.05
N LYS A 1170 33.19 6.50 -29.32
CA LYS A 1170 34.09 7.59 -29.70
C LYS A 1170 33.65 8.95 -29.15
N ARG A 1171 32.34 9.18 -29.04
CA ARG A 1171 31.78 10.41 -28.46
C ARG A 1171 31.87 10.43 -26.94
N ALA A 1172 31.55 9.31 -26.28
CA ALA A 1172 31.67 9.16 -24.83
C ALA A 1172 33.12 9.37 -24.38
N ASP A 1173 34.08 8.76 -25.07
CA ASP A 1173 35.52 8.95 -24.82
C ASP A 1173 35.94 10.42 -24.92
N LYS A 1174 35.38 11.16 -25.90
CA LYS A 1174 35.65 12.59 -26.04
C LYS A 1174 35.09 13.40 -24.86
N LEU A 1175 33.95 13.00 -24.30
CA LEU A 1175 33.35 13.63 -23.12
C LEU A 1175 34.19 13.34 -21.86
N LEU A 1176 34.60 12.09 -21.66
CA LEU A 1176 35.47 11.68 -20.54
C LEU A 1176 36.86 12.33 -20.61
N ARG A 1177 37.44 12.49 -21.81
CA ARG A 1177 38.71 13.22 -21.98
C ARG A 1177 38.59 14.72 -21.66
N LYS A 1178 37.42 15.33 -21.88
CA LYS A 1178 37.17 16.72 -21.48
C LYS A 1178 37.10 16.87 -19.97
N GLU A 1179 36.58 15.86 -19.27
CA GLU A 1179 36.61 15.78 -17.80
C GLU A 1179 38.05 15.71 -17.28
N ALA A 1180 38.88 14.83 -17.86
CA ALA A 1180 40.27 14.65 -17.43
C ALA A 1180 41.20 15.84 -17.73
N LYS A 1181 40.94 16.66 -18.77
CA LYS A 1181 41.82 17.77 -19.19
C LYS A 1181 41.62 19.10 -18.45
N LYS A 1182 40.55 19.27 -17.66
CA LYS A 1182 40.28 20.55 -16.96
C LYS A 1182 41.05 20.86 -15.66
N PRO A 1183 41.86 19.99 -15.02
CA PRO A 1183 42.43 20.33 -13.71
C PRO A 1183 43.84 20.98 -13.74
N SER A 1184 44.28 21.65 -14.82
CA SER A 1184 45.67 22.16 -14.89
C SER A 1184 45.91 23.54 -15.54
N HIS A 1185 44.87 24.27 -15.93
CA HIS A 1185 45.03 25.64 -16.44
C HIS A 1185 44.27 26.65 -15.58
N GLN A 1186 44.73 26.79 -14.34
CA GLN A 1186 44.58 27.98 -13.50
C GLN A 1186 45.45 27.75 -12.25
N THR A 1187 46.77 27.83 -12.43
CA THR A 1187 47.72 28.17 -11.37
C THR A 1187 48.08 29.63 -11.53
#